data_AF-A0A1R1ECE5-F1
#
_entry.id   AF-A0A1R1ECE5-F1
#
_cell.length_a   1.000
_cell.length_b   1.000
_cell.length_c   1.000
_cell.angle_alpha   90.00
_cell.angle_beta   90.00
_cell.angle_gamma   90.00
#
_symmetry.space_group_name_H-M   'P 1'
#
loop_
_entity.id
_entity.type
_entity.pdbx_description
1 polymer ?
#
loop_
_entity_poly.entity_id
_entity_poly.type
_entity_poly.pdbx_seq_one_letter_code
_entity_poly.pdbx_strand_id
1 'polypeptide(L)'
;MYQRKFRMELSSSTFSDPVEESLTNCFSQFMDCVEHSLWKKYLDKYPEAKDIDLINHYLEFHLDCEELKALDEIDVPPRVVVELLDNILTSKINELLLVPIQQLEEKPESEIPSVTFQEYLDTVKKVDLDLYVIGISLETELEVQPEFEKKPLYFVLYRLRSNLLYSIDDRMYSMKYIEKSMDNFKREFEKILLDQVLYNNIALLTDEHIQHISIDCQNTLIHSFSSELRSGRTLEAGNEIYKEVSQKIRETVELGNITDEYRKRLKHLIKEGLNETKLRSWAYSYWVDFYEYVSSIVKPNHDINHIEKQLFQFVHQAIVRALLEHGNHEEILKTAYNNLYAERTEDLFKWMSEEWLKFVNYTVCLRVKNLTASEFSRLSLKDVEFKSRELFESWQYELPIQKKRERPLILRSSTDEQNKDVWALVHNVRAAARDTDMACEMAMEKLTSCLSLIYFFSSRDNEQRFDIANTFVSYNHKFDLLSTGVTGKEMLSVPRSIDDVDPGLIDILVRFHDNDQGWKNNLMGAVTHFESFFRSFDVNEQMRSLESVISSLFNSRDHRLMAAASSVFIAGVNYRGSDVTFRNMRVWLYEDFLEFFMLCDYPGRIALKERVVERFKVFCKNIFVTIFLNFVSQNYKGNGKIEDLVGWLLFVYPNDRPIREGEQDQ
;
A
#
# COMPACT_ATOMS: atom_id res chain seq x y z
N MET A 1 5.65 0.51 -15.08
CA MET A 1 5.03 1.83 -15.29
C MET A 1 3.92 2.00 -14.27
N TYR A 2 4.31 2.41 -13.06
CA TYR A 2 3.39 2.91 -12.06
C TYR A 2 2.56 4.00 -12.72
N GLN A 3 1.24 3.80 -12.79
CA GLN A 3 0.35 4.91 -13.13
C GLN A 3 0.61 6.00 -12.08
N ARG A 4 0.76 7.24 -12.55
CA ARG A 4 0.77 8.41 -11.67
C ARG A 4 -0.51 8.36 -10.85
N LYS A 5 -0.40 7.98 -9.58
CA LYS A 5 -1.47 8.21 -8.61
C LYS A 5 -1.39 9.69 -8.27
N PHE A 6 -2.18 10.49 -8.96
CA PHE A 6 -2.45 11.85 -8.55
C PHE A 6 -3.16 11.77 -7.19
N ARG A 7 -2.44 12.08 -6.12
CA ARG A 7 -3.09 12.54 -4.90
C ARG A 7 -3.27 14.04 -5.06
N MET A 8 -4.52 14.48 -5.08
CA MET A 8 -4.81 15.82 -4.58
C MET A 8 -4.40 15.78 -3.11
N GLU A 9 -3.26 16.40 -2.78
CA GLU A 9 -3.02 16.84 -1.41
C GLU A 9 -4.04 17.94 -1.16
N LEU A 10 -5.22 17.54 -0.69
CA LEU A 10 -6.02 18.43 0.12
C LEU A 10 -5.15 18.68 1.35
N SER A 11 -4.50 19.84 1.42
CA SER A 11 -3.76 20.24 2.61
C SER A 11 -4.73 20.34 3.77
N SER A 12 -4.87 19.22 4.47
CA SER A 12 -5.40 19.16 5.82
C SER A 12 -4.28 19.46 6.81
N SER A 13 -3.29 20.30 6.44
CA SER A 13 -2.14 20.59 7.28
C SER A 13 -2.65 21.15 8.60
N THR A 14 -2.30 20.45 9.67
CA THR A 14 -2.80 20.77 11.01
C THR A 14 -1.96 21.90 11.60
N PHE A 15 -0.73 22.06 11.10
CA PHE A 15 0.24 23.07 11.44
C PHE A 15 0.69 23.87 10.20
N SER A 16 1.51 24.92 10.43
CA SER A 16 2.18 25.64 9.35
C SER A 16 3.24 24.78 8.67
N ASP A 17 3.52 25.04 7.39
CA ASP A 17 4.47 24.26 6.58
C ASP A 17 5.85 24.05 7.25
N PRO A 18 6.48 25.05 7.92
CA PRO A 18 7.77 24.85 8.60
C PRO A 18 7.69 23.85 9.77
N VAL A 19 6.57 23.82 10.48
CA VAL A 19 6.35 22.87 11.59
C VAL A 19 6.13 21.47 11.05
N GLU A 20 5.34 21.33 9.98
CA GLU A 20 5.12 20.04 9.29
C GLU A 20 6.45 19.48 8.73
N GLU A 21 7.31 20.33 8.17
CA GLU A 21 8.65 19.93 7.70
C GLU A 21 9.52 19.42 8.86
N SER A 22 9.53 20.13 9.98
CA SER A 22 10.30 19.72 11.18
C SER A 22 9.77 18.42 11.80
N LEU A 23 8.45 18.23 11.85
CA LEU A 23 7.82 16.97 12.28
C LEU A 23 8.20 15.82 11.33
N THR A 24 8.18 16.07 10.03
CA THR A 24 8.59 15.11 8.99
C THR A 24 10.06 14.72 9.15
N ASN A 25 10.94 15.67 9.47
CA ASN A 25 12.36 15.40 9.73
C ASN A 25 12.55 14.51 10.98
N CYS A 26 11.88 14.80 12.10
CA CYS A 26 11.93 13.95 13.30
C CYS A 26 11.41 12.53 13.01
N PHE A 27 10.35 12.45 12.21
CA PHE A 27 9.78 11.18 11.80
C PHE A 27 10.72 10.38 10.89
N SER A 28 11.38 11.03 9.92
CA SER A 28 12.38 10.38 9.06
C SER A 28 13.52 9.79 9.90
N GLN A 29 14.08 10.58 10.82
CA GLN A 29 15.14 10.12 11.73
C GLN A 29 14.70 8.91 12.56
N PHE A 30 13.47 8.93 13.07
CA PHE A 30 12.91 7.80 13.80
C PHE A 30 12.81 6.54 12.92
N MET A 31 12.31 6.69 11.69
CA MET A 31 12.19 5.58 10.75
C MET A 31 13.53 5.00 10.32
N ASP A 32 14.56 5.83 10.18
CA ASP A 32 15.91 5.37 9.86
C ASP A 32 16.51 4.57 11.04
N CYS A 33 16.28 5.00 12.30
CA CYS A 33 16.61 4.19 13.49
C CYS A 33 15.90 2.83 13.49
N VAL A 34 14.62 2.81 13.13
CA VAL A 34 13.81 1.59 13.05
C VAL A 34 14.35 0.66 11.96
N GLU A 35 14.58 1.18 10.76
CA GLU A 35 15.13 0.44 9.64
C GLU A 35 16.49 -0.16 9.99
N HIS A 36 17.39 0.63 10.58
CA HIS A 36 18.71 0.18 10.99
C HIS A 36 18.63 -0.98 11.99
N SER A 37 17.73 -0.87 12.98
CA SER A 37 17.51 -1.90 13.99
C SER A 37 16.94 -3.21 13.39
N LEU A 38 16.06 -3.10 12.40
CA LEU A 38 15.53 -4.24 11.65
C LEU A 38 16.63 -4.91 10.79
N TRP A 39 17.48 -4.13 10.12
CA TRP A 39 18.62 -4.65 9.35
C TRP A 39 19.62 -5.39 10.23
N LYS A 40 19.99 -4.82 11.39
CA LYS A 40 20.84 -5.49 12.38
C LYS A 40 20.27 -6.86 12.76
N LYS A 41 18.97 -6.92 13.08
CA LYS A 41 18.28 -8.17 13.42
C LYS A 41 18.22 -9.16 12.25
N TYR A 42 18.02 -8.67 11.03
CA TYR A 42 18.05 -9.50 9.82
C TYR A 42 19.43 -10.12 9.63
N LEU A 43 20.49 -9.33 9.65
CA LEU A 43 21.88 -9.78 9.45
C LEU A 43 22.34 -10.72 10.55
N ASP A 44 21.91 -10.54 11.79
CA ASP A 44 22.20 -11.47 12.88
C ASP A 44 21.51 -12.83 12.69
N LYS A 45 20.35 -12.86 12.04
CA LYS A 45 19.62 -14.10 11.75
C LYS A 45 20.09 -14.81 10.48
N TYR A 46 20.51 -14.05 9.47
CA TYR A 46 20.97 -14.54 8.17
C TYR A 46 22.42 -14.08 7.93
N PRO A 47 23.42 -14.70 8.60
CA PRO A 47 24.81 -14.27 8.50
C PRO A 47 25.36 -14.30 7.07
N GLU A 48 24.86 -15.20 6.23
CA GLU A 48 25.19 -15.28 4.80
C GLU A 48 24.87 -13.99 4.03
N ALA A 49 23.93 -13.18 4.53
CA ALA A 49 23.62 -11.88 3.94
C ALA A 49 24.67 -10.80 4.30
N LYS A 50 25.52 -11.02 5.31
CA LYS A 50 26.61 -10.09 5.67
C LYS A 50 27.67 -10.02 4.58
N ASP A 51 27.83 -11.08 3.79
CA ASP A 51 28.76 -11.15 2.66
C ASP A 51 28.18 -10.51 1.37
N ILE A 52 26.97 -9.94 1.43
CA ILE A 52 26.38 -9.20 0.33
C ILE A 52 26.83 -7.74 0.42
N ASP A 53 27.88 -7.38 -0.33
CA ASP A 53 28.48 -6.04 -0.37
C ASP A 53 27.45 -4.90 -0.51
N LEU A 54 26.38 -5.14 -1.28
CA LEU A 54 25.29 -4.19 -1.49
C LEU A 54 24.58 -3.78 -0.18
N ILE A 55 24.37 -4.72 0.76
CA ILE A 55 23.69 -4.42 2.03
C ILE A 55 24.58 -3.52 2.89
N ASN A 56 25.86 -3.87 3.02
CA ASN A 56 26.81 -3.08 3.80
C ASN A 56 26.97 -1.67 3.21
N HIS A 57 27.08 -1.56 1.88
CA HIS A 57 27.13 -0.26 1.19
C HIS A 57 25.88 0.58 1.48
N TYR A 58 24.69 0.00 1.43
CA TYR A 58 23.47 0.74 1.75
C TYR A 58 23.44 1.24 3.20
N LEU A 59 23.80 0.38 4.15
CA LEU A 59 23.82 0.74 5.57
C LEU A 59 24.84 1.86 5.85
N GLU A 60 26.02 1.80 5.25
CA GLU A 60 27.09 2.78 5.44
C GLU A 60 26.77 4.12 4.77
N PHE A 61 26.37 4.12 3.50
CA PHE A 61 26.30 5.35 2.69
C PHE A 61 24.90 5.96 2.57
N HIS A 62 23.84 5.21 2.89
CA HIS A 62 22.46 5.66 2.69
C HIS A 62 21.58 5.65 3.93
N LEU A 63 21.96 4.89 4.97
CA LEU A 63 21.25 4.88 6.26
C LEU A 63 22.02 5.61 7.37
N ASP A 64 23.27 6.03 7.12
CA ASP A 64 24.14 6.81 8.02
C ASP A 64 24.18 6.27 9.46
N CYS A 65 24.61 5.01 9.59
CA CYS A 65 24.51 4.24 10.83
C CYS A 65 25.37 4.78 12.00
N GLU A 66 26.34 5.68 11.75
CA GLU A 66 27.25 6.18 12.80
C GLU A 66 26.57 7.14 13.80
N GLU A 67 25.52 7.87 13.38
CA GLU A 67 24.77 8.79 14.25
C GLU A 67 23.51 8.16 14.86
N LEU A 68 23.04 7.02 14.34
CA LEU A 68 21.80 6.38 14.76
C LEU A 68 22.01 5.49 16.00
N LYS A 69 21.36 5.85 17.12
CA LYS A 69 21.22 4.92 18.24
C LYS A 69 20.27 3.79 17.84
N ALA A 70 20.83 2.64 17.49
CA ALA A 70 20.04 1.42 17.29
C ALA A 70 19.16 1.16 18.52
N LEU A 71 17.92 0.75 18.29
CA LEU A 71 17.04 0.30 19.34
C LEU A 71 17.51 -1.08 19.76
N ASP A 72 18.06 -1.17 20.96
CA ASP A 72 18.50 -2.45 21.50
C ASP A 72 17.25 -3.32 21.71
N GLU A 73 17.19 -4.41 20.94
CA GLU A 73 16.21 -5.50 21.04
C GLU A 73 14.75 -5.20 20.62
N ILE A 74 14.52 -5.00 19.31
CA ILE A 74 13.16 -5.15 18.77
C ILE A 74 12.74 -6.63 18.85
N ASP A 75 11.83 -7.00 19.76
CA ASP A 75 11.30 -8.37 19.90
C ASP A 75 10.23 -8.72 18.84
N VAL A 76 10.68 -8.84 17.58
CA VAL A 76 9.86 -9.33 16.46
C VAL A 76 10.45 -10.59 15.80
N PRO A 77 9.63 -11.57 15.37
CA PRO A 77 10.15 -12.76 14.71
C PRO A 77 10.87 -12.43 13.39
N PRO A 78 11.91 -13.18 12.97
CA PRO A 78 12.70 -12.84 11.78
C PRO A 78 11.92 -12.70 10.46
N ARG A 79 10.86 -13.49 10.27
CA ARG A 79 10.01 -13.37 9.06
C ARG A 79 9.22 -12.06 9.05
N VAL A 80 8.83 -11.57 10.23
CA VAL A 80 8.19 -10.25 10.39
C VAL A 80 9.20 -9.14 10.08
N VAL A 81 10.45 -9.28 10.50
CA VAL A 81 11.54 -8.34 10.15
C VAL A 81 11.65 -8.19 8.63
N VAL A 82 11.66 -9.30 7.90
CA VAL A 82 11.71 -9.31 6.43
C VAL A 82 10.50 -8.58 5.83
N GLU A 83 9.28 -8.83 6.30
CA GLU A 83 8.10 -8.17 5.74
C GLU A 83 8.03 -6.67 6.07
N LEU A 84 8.52 -6.25 7.25
CA LEU A 84 8.63 -4.83 7.61
C LEU A 84 9.70 -4.13 6.76
N LEU A 85 10.88 -4.73 6.57
CA LEU A 85 11.93 -4.18 5.71
C LEU A 85 11.47 -4.11 4.24
N ASP A 86 10.80 -5.14 3.72
CA ASP A 86 10.19 -5.10 2.36
C ASP A 86 9.23 -3.92 2.22
N ASN A 87 8.43 -3.63 3.25
CA ASN A 87 7.52 -2.48 3.24
C ASN A 87 8.25 -1.14 3.27
N ILE A 88 9.26 -0.98 4.15
CA ILE A 88 10.07 0.24 4.25
C ILE A 88 10.77 0.54 2.93
N LEU A 89 11.50 -0.45 2.37
CA LEU A 89 12.18 -0.31 1.09
C LEU A 89 11.19 0.01 -0.04
N THR A 90 10.01 -0.61 -0.03
CA THR A 90 8.96 -0.31 -1.02
C THR A 90 8.42 1.12 -0.89
N SER A 91 8.25 1.65 0.34
CA SER A 91 7.86 3.05 0.56
C SER A 91 8.91 4.00 -0.02
N LYS A 92 10.19 3.79 0.33
CA LYS A 92 11.33 4.60 -0.15
C LYS A 92 11.43 4.56 -1.69
N ILE A 93 11.28 3.39 -2.30
CA ILE A 93 11.23 3.27 -3.78
C ILE A 93 10.05 4.06 -4.35
N ASN A 94 8.86 3.96 -3.77
CA ASN A 94 7.70 4.67 -4.27
C ASN A 94 7.88 6.19 -4.18
N GLU A 95 8.41 6.69 -3.06
CA GLU A 95 8.70 8.11 -2.82
C GLU A 95 9.69 8.66 -3.85
N LEU A 96 10.78 7.95 -4.14
CA LEU A 96 11.76 8.33 -5.18
C LEU A 96 11.16 8.37 -6.60
N LEU A 97 10.07 7.63 -6.83
CA LEU A 97 9.37 7.58 -8.12
C LEU A 97 8.23 8.62 -8.23
N LEU A 98 7.88 9.31 -7.14
CA LEU A 98 6.93 10.42 -7.17
C LEU A 98 7.64 11.68 -7.69
N VAL A 99 7.09 12.30 -8.74
CA VAL A 99 7.60 13.58 -9.28
C VAL A 99 6.62 14.69 -8.91
N PRO A 100 7.05 15.78 -8.26
CA PRO A 100 6.21 16.94 -7.98
C PRO A 100 5.60 17.53 -9.27
N ILE A 101 4.35 17.99 -9.19
CA ILE A 101 3.61 18.59 -10.33
C ILE A 101 4.33 19.82 -10.89
N GLN A 102 5.18 20.47 -10.09
CA GLN A 102 5.85 21.73 -10.40
C GLN A 102 7.06 21.60 -11.35
N GLN A 103 7.53 20.38 -11.67
CA GLN A 103 8.63 20.16 -12.63
C GLN A 103 8.15 19.80 -14.06
N LEU A 104 6.95 20.24 -14.44
CA LEU A 104 6.40 20.07 -15.79
C LEU A 104 6.69 21.27 -16.72
N GLU A 105 7.58 22.17 -16.33
CA GLU A 105 8.00 23.27 -17.20
C GLU A 105 9.10 22.82 -18.17
N GLU A 106 8.89 23.31 -19.40
CA GLU A 106 9.68 23.20 -20.63
C GLU A 106 10.31 21.85 -20.96
N LYS A 107 9.72 21.15 -21.93
CA LYS A 107 10.43 20.08 -22.64
C LYS A 107 11.60 20.73 -23.38
N PRO A 108 12.87 20.41 -23.08
CA PRO A 108 13.95 20.77 -23.98
C PRO A 108 13.64 20.19 -25.37
N GLU A 109 13.93 20.96 -26.43
CA GLU A 109 13.90 20.45 -27.79
C GLU A 109 14.82 19.23 -27.85
N SER A 110 14.25 18.04 -27.92
CA SER A 110 15.05 16.83 -27.84
C SER A 110 15.91 16.72 -29.10
N GLU A 111 17.23 16.61 -28.96
CA GLU A 111 18.14 16.26 -30.06
C GLU A 111 18.02 14.77 -30.46
N ILE A 112 16.87 14.14 -30.18
CA ILE A 112 16.58 12.77 -30.63
C ILE A 112 16.42 12.81 -32.15
N PRO A 113 17.10 11.95 -32.91
CA PRO A 113 16.84 11.81 -34.34
C PRO A 113 15.35 11.58 -34.55
N SER A 114 14.66 12.47 -35.27
CA SER A 114 13.22 12.37 -35.55
C SER A 114 12.89 11.30 -36.59
N VAL A 115 13.69 10.23 -36.64
CA VAL A 115 13.57 9.15 -37.62
C VAL A 115 12.52 8.18 -37.13
N THR A 116 11.39 8.14 -37.83
CA THR A 116 10.32 7.16 -37.59
C THR A 116 10.78 5.75 -37.93
N PHE A 117 10.11 4.73 -37.38
CA PHE A 117 10.44 3.34 -37.67
C PHE A 117 10.40 3.01 -39.18
N GLN A 118 9.46 3.62 -39.92
CA GLN A 118 9.36 3.42 -41.37
C GLN A 118 10.58 3.99 -42.11
N GLU A 119 10.99 5.20 -41.76
CA GLU A 119 12.19 5.83 -42.35
C GLU A 119 13.46 5.04 -42.04
N TYR A 120 13.54 4.43 -40.86
CA TYR A 120 14.63 3.52 -40.51
C TYR A 120 14.65 2.25 -41.39
N LEU A 121 13.50 1.65 -41.65
CA LEU A 121 13.41 0.46 -42.50
C LEU A 121 13.79 0.74 -43.96
N ASP A 122 13.52 1.96 -44.43
CA ASP A 122 13.81 2.43 -45.79
C ASP A 122 15.25 2.94 -45.95
N THR A 123 16.01 3.12 -44.86
CA THR A 123 17.42 3.55 -44.92
C THR A 123 18.38 2.39 -45.20
N VAL A 124 19.44 2.67 -45.98
CA VAL A 124 20.48 1.70 -46.35
C VAL A 124 21.43 1.36 -45.18
N LYS A 125 21.45 2.19 -44.13
CA LYS A 125 22.28 2.00 -42.93
C LYS A 125 21.51 1.27 -41.82
N LYS A 126 21.08 0.03 -42.10
CA LYS A 126 20.57 -0.84 -41.03
C LYS A 126 21.71 -1.17 -40.07
N VAL A 127 21.43 -1.15 -38.77
CA VAL A 127 22.35 -1.70 -37.78
C VAL A 127 22.32 -3.22 -37.96
N ASP A 128 23.44 -3.81 -38.36
CA ASP A 128 23.55 -5.28 -38.36
C ASP A 128 23.58 -5.74 -36.91
N LEU A 129 22.45 -6.26 -36.45
CA LEU A 129 22.18 -6.47 -35.04
C LEU A 129 22.09 -7.96 -34.75
N ASP A 130 23.08 -8.47 -34.02
CA ASP A 130 23.00 -9.79 -33.39
C ASP A 130 22.65 -9.62 -31.91
N LEU A 131 21.40 -9.97 -31.54
CA LEU A 131 20.91 -9.90 -30.17
C LEU A 131 21.70 -10.80 -29.22
N TYR A 132 22.28 -11.90 -29.72
CA TYR A 132 23.12 -12.79 -28.93
C TYR A 132 24.44 -12.09 -28.55
N VAL A 133 25.05 -11.35 -29.48
CA VAL A 133 26.25 -10.55 -29.23
C VAL A 133 25.97 -9.43 -28.23
N ILE A 134 24.79 -8.79 -28.31
CA ILE A 134 24.37 -7.79 -27.32
C ILE A 134 24.23 -8.42 -25.94
N GLY A 135 23.59 -9.60 -25.84
CA GLY A 135 23.46 -10.33 -24.57
C GLY A 135 24.83 -10.63 -23.93
N ILE A 136 25.79 -11.14 -24.71
CA ILE A 136 27.16 -11.42 -24.23
C ILE A 136 27.85 -10.13 -23.74
N SER A 137 27.70 -9.02 -24.48
CA SER A 137 28.29 -7.73 -24.08
C SER A 137 27.74 -7.27 -22.73
N LEU A 138 26.42 -7.36 -22.53
CA LEU A 138 25.78 -6.97 -21.27
C LEU A 138 26.17 -7.89 -20.11
N GLU A 139 26.27 -9.21 -20.35
CA GLU A 139 26.73 -10.20 -19.35
C GLU A 139 28.18 -9.93 -18.93
N THR A 140 29.07 -9.66 -19.89
CA THR A 140 30.47 -9.31 -19.61
C THR A 140 30.60 -8.01 -18.82
N GLU A 141 29.73 -7.04 -19.08
CA GLU A 141 29.72 -5.77 -18.34
C GLU A 141 29.25 -5.92 -16.88
N LEU A 142 28.30 -6.81 -16.61
CA LEU A 142 27.88 -7.15 -15.25
C LEU A 142 29.04 -7.71 -14.41
N GLU A 143 29.91 -8.51 -15.03
CA GLU A 143 31.09 -9.08 -14.37
C GLU A 143 32.18 -8.02 -14.08
N VAL A 144 32.25 -6.95 -14.88
CA VAL A 144 33.35 -5.96 -14.84
C VAL A 144 32.99 -4.68 -14.07
N GLN A 145 31.71 -4.29 -13.96
CA GLN A 145 31.26 -3.07 -13.28
C GLN A 145 30.30 -3.33 -12.10
N PRO A 146 30.76 -3.93 -10.98
CA PRO A 146 29.93 -4.07 -9.79
C PRO A 146 29.73 -2.75 -9.03
N GLU A 147 30.50 -1.69 -9.31
CA GLU A 147 30.55 -0.43 -8.54
C GLU A 147 29.15 0.14 -8.22
N PHE A 148 28.72 -0.05 -6.97
CA PHE A 148 27.40 0.37 -6.48
C PHE A 148 27.23 1.88 -6.43
N GLU A 149 28.33 2.62 -6.27
CA GLU A 149 28.37 4.09 -6.21
C GLU A 149 27.82 4.78 -7.48
N LYS A 150 27.84 4.09 -8.63
CA LYS A 150 27.29 4.60 -9.90
C LYS A 150 25.82 4.25 -10.12
N LYS A 151 25.22 3.44 -9.25
CA LYS A 151 23.83 3.00 -9.39
C LYS A 151 22.92 3.96 -8.61
N PRO A 152 21.81 4.44 -9.21
CA PRO A 152 20.89 5.31 -8.52
C PRO A 152 20.25 4.58 -7.33
N LEU A 153 19.96 5.32 -6.25
CA LEU A 153 19.45 4.76 -5.00
C LEU A 153 18.20 3.88 -5.19
N TYR A 154 17.31 4.22 -6.14
CA TYR A 154 16.13 3.40 -6.41
C TYR A 154 16.51 1.96 -6.83
N PHE A 155 17.60 1.80 -7.58
CA PHE A 155 18.07 0.49 -8.05
C PHE A 155 18.66 -0.31 -6.90
N VAL A 156 19.46 0.35 -6.05
CA VAL A 156 20.02 -0.23 -4.82
C VAL A 156 18.89 -0.77 -3.93
N LEU A 157 17.90 0.07 -3.62
CA LEU A 157 16.73 -0.32 -2.82
C LEU A 157 15.96 -1.49 -3.42
N TYR A 158 15.79 -1.52 -4.75
CA TYR A 158 15.13 -2.63 -5.44
C TYR A 158 15.88 -3.94 -5.25
N ARG A 159 17.21 -3.95 -5.46
CA ARG A 159 18.04 -5.16 -5.30
C ARG A 159 18.08 -5.64 -3.85
N LEU A 160 18.19 -4.73 -2.89
CA LEU A 160 18.10 -5.05 -1.46
C LEU A 160 16.79 -5.76 -1.12
N ARG A 161 15.67 -5.23 -1.62
CA ARG A 161 14.35 -5.81 -1.41
C ARG A 161 14.23 -7.21 -2.03
N SER A 162 14.73 -7.42 -3.25
CA SER A 162 14.74 -8.76 -3.86
C SER A 162 15.58 -9.74 -3.04
N ASN A 163 16.81 -9.35 -2.66
CA ASN A 163 17.71 -10.16 -1.81
C ASN A 163 17.07 -10.53 -0.48
N LEU A 164 16.38 -9.59 0.15
CA LEU A 164 15.63 -9.81 1.38
C LEU A 164 14.52 -10.85 1.18
N LEU A 165 13.74 -10.74 0.10
CA LEU A 165 12.61 -11.66 -0.17
C LEU A 165 13.07 -13.06 -0.59
N TYR A 166 14.31 -13.25 -1.05
CA TYR A 166 14.91 -14.58 -1.20
C TYR A 166 15.11 -15.33 0.14
N SER A 167 14.95 -14.67 1.29
CA SER A 167 15.00 -15.37 2.58
C SER A 167 13.69 -16.05 2.98
N ILE A 168 12.58 -15.76 2.27
CA ILE A 168 11.25 -16.30 2.57
C ILE A 168 10.60 -16.92 1.33
N ASP A 169 9.61 -17.79 1.54
CA ASP A 169 8.82 -18.39 0.46
C ASP A 169 7.49 -17.64 0.31
N ASP A 170 6.68 -17.66 1.36
CA ASP A 170 5.37 -16.98 1.42
C ASP A 170 5.39 -15.79 2.37
N ARG A 171 4.33 -14.99 2.34
CA ARG A 171 4.06 -13.93 3.33
C ARG A 171 3.26 -14.45 4.52
N MET A 172 3.46 -13.83 5.67
CA MET A 172 2.65 -14.03 6.87
C MET A 172 1.49 -13.04 6.95
N TYR A 173 1.60 -11.91 6.25
CA TYR A 173 0.65 -10.83 6.27
C TYR A 173 0.31 -10.37 4.86
N SER A 174 -0.91 -9.86 4.65
CA SER A 174 -1.24 -9.21 3.39
C SER A 174 -0.45 -7.89 3.26
N MET A 175 0.00 -7.55 2.05
CA MET A 175 0.82 -6.35 1.82
C MET A 175 0.13 -5.06 2.32
N LYS A 176 -1.19 -4.96 2.07
CA LYS A 176 -2.03 -3.84 2.51
C LYS A 176 -2.10 -3.76 4.04
N TYR A 177 -2.12 -4.90 4.71
CA TYR A 177 -2.14 -4.93 6.17
C TYR A 177 -0.82 -4.46 6.77
N ILE A 178 0.32 -4.90 6.22
CA ILE A 178 1.63 -4.44 6.67
C ILE A 178 1.81 -2.95 6.44
N GLU A 179 1.45 -2.43 5.27
CA GLU A 179 1.48 -0.98 4.98
C GLU A 179 0.63 -0.21 6.00
N LYS A 180 -0.59 -0.68 6.25
CA LYS A 180 -1.47 -0.08 7.27
C LYS A 180 -0.88 -0.19 8.68
N SER A 181 -0.19 -1.28 9.02
CA SER A 181 0.44 -1.44 10.33
C SER A 181 1.55 -0.41 10.53
N MET A 182 2.36 -0.17 9.49
CA MET A 182 3.38 0.87 9.48
C MET A 182 2.75 2.26 9.60
N ASP A 183 1.73 2.58 8.81
CA ASP A 183 1.02 3.87 8.92
C ASP A 183 0.49 4.13 10.34
N ASN A 184 -0.04 3.12 11.02
CA ASN A 184 -0.50 3.27 12.39
C ASN A 184 0.66 3.39 13.39
N PHE A 185 1.78 2.72 13.13
CA PHE A 185 3.01 2.90 13.89
C PHE A 185 3.53 4.33 13.77
N LYS A 186 3.51 4.93 12.56
CA LYS A 186 3.86 6.34 12.33
C LYS A 186 2.98 7.28 13.16
N ARG A 187 1.65 7.09 13.12
CA ARG A 187 0.69 7.93 13.86
C ARG A 187 0.83 7.81 15.37
N GLU A 188 1.08 6.61 15.88
CA GLU A 188 1.25 6.43 17.32
C GLU A 188 2.59 7.02 17.79
N PHE A 189 3.67 6.92 16.99
CA PHE A 189 4.91 7.66 17.26
C PHE A 189 4.68 9.16 17.29
N GLU A 190 4.03 9.72 16.27
CA GLU A 190 3.72 11.15 16.18
C GLU A 190 2.95 11.60 17.43
N LYS A 191 1.93 10.85 17.85
CA LYS A 191 1.19 11.13 19.08
C LYS A 191 2.10 11.15 20.32
N ILE A 192 2.99 10.16 20.48
CA ILE A 192 3.95 10.14 21.61
C ILE A 192 4.88 11.37 21.55
N LEU A 193 5.37 11.73 20.37
CA LEU A 193 6.21 12.91 20.18
C LEU A 193 5.46 14.19 20.58
N LEU A 194 4.21 14.35 20.13
CA LEU A 194 3.38 15.52 20.49
C LEU A 194 3.03 15.55 21.98
N ASP A 195 2.82 14.39 22.62
CA ASP A 195 2.67 14.30 24.07
C ASP A 195 3.96 14.81 24.77
N GLN A 196 5.15 14.42 24.29
CA GLN A 196 6.42 14.91 24.81
C GLN A 196 6.61 16.40 24.60
N VAL A 197 6.23 16.92 23.43
CA VAL A 197 6.22 18.37 23.16
C VAL A 197 5.38 19.07 24.21
N LEU A 198 4.15 18.61 24.45
CA LEU A 198 3.23 19.22 25.39
C LEU A 198 3.79 19.18 26.82
N TYR A 199 4.09 18.00 27.36
CA TYR A 199 4.40 17.87 28.78
C TYR A 199 5.79 18.41 29.16
N ASN A 200 6.77 18.39 28.24
CA ASN A 200 8.11 18.91 28.52
C ASN A 200 8.21 20.44 28.34
N ASN A 201 7.34 21.03 27.52
CA ASN A 201 7.44 22.45 27.16
C ASN A 201 6.26 23.29 27.68
N ILE A 202 5.35 22.72 28.48
CA ILE A 202 4.16 23.39 29.01
C ILE A 202 4.47 24.74 29.69
N ALA A 203 5.66 24.86 30.31
CA ALA A 203 6.09 26.06 31.00
C ALA A 203 6.37 27.25 30.06
N LEU A 204 6.51 27.02 28.76
CA LEU A 204 6.70 28.06 27.74
C LEU A 204 5.40 28.79 27.38
N LEU A 205 4.23 28.27 27.78
CA LEU A 205 2.95 28.89 27.49
C LEU A 205 2.78 30.20 28.28
N THR A 206 2.52 31.29 27.56
CA THR A 206 2.20 32.59 28.14
C THR A 206 0.71 32.66 28.52
N ASP A 207 0.34 33.68 29.30
CA ASP A 207 -1.06 33.94 29.62
C ASP A 207 -1.92 34.21 28.38
N GLU A 208 -1.33 34.83 27.36
CA GLU A 208 -1.96 35.09 26.07
C GLU A 208 -2.23 33.78 25.31
N HIS A 209 -1.27 32.86 25.28
CA HIS A 209 -1.48 31.52 24.69
C HIS A 209 -2.62 30.78 25.39
N ILE A 210 -2.64 30.78 26.73
CA ILE A 210 -3.69 30.12 27.52
C ILE A 210 -5.06 30.75 27.25
N GLN A 211 -5.12 32.07 27.06
CA GLN A 211 -6.34 32.76 26.68
C GLN A 211 -6.83 32.33 25.30
N HIS A 212 -5.95 32.28 24.29
CA HIS A 212 -6.29 31.81 22.95
C HIS A 212 -6.81 30.37 22.95
N ILE A 213 -6.09 29.44 23.62
CA ILE A 213 -6.51 28.04 23.75
C ILE A 213 -7.91 27.94 24.35
N SER A 214 -8.21 28.73 25.40
CA SER A 214 -9.52 28.70 26.07
C SER A 214 -10.64 29.18 25.15
N ILE A 215 -10.40 30.23 24.35
CA ILE A 215 -11.36 30.76 23.36
C ILE A 215 -11.61 29.72 22.26
N ASP A 216 -10.56 29.07 21.77
CA ASP A 216 -10.68 28.03 20.74
C ASP A 216 -11.46 26.82 21.25
N CYS A 217 -11.22 26.39 22.51
CA CYS A 217 -11.98 25.31 23.13
C CYS A 217 -13.46 25.66 23.25
N GLN A 218 -13.79 26.88 23.69
CA GLN A 218 -15.16 27.37 23.74
C GLN A 218 -15.82 27.32 22.35
N ASN A 219 -15.13 27.82 21.31
CA ASN A 219 -15.64 27.82 19.94
C ASN A 219 -15.90 26.42 19.41
N THR A 220 -15.01 25.47 19.68
CA THR A 220 -15.17 24.06 19.28
C THR A 220 -16.32 23.38 20.01
N LEU A 221 -16.51 23.66 21.30
CA LEU A 221 -17.65 23.16 22.06
C LEU A 221 -18.99 23.68 21.50
N ILE A 222 -19.07 24.97 21.19
CA ILE A 222 -20.25 25.56 20.53
C ILE A 222 -20.49 24.90 19.17
N HIS A 223 -19.45 24.79 18.34
CA HIS A 223 -19.56 24.17 17.03
C HIS A 223 -20.04 22.72 17.11
N SER A 224 -19.45 21.92 18.00
CA SER A 224 -19.76 20.50 18.13
C SER A 224 -21.18 20.28 18.64
N PHE A 225 -21.58 21.02 19.68
CA PHE A 225 -22.93 20.96 20.23
C PHE A 225 -23.98 21.40 19.20
N SER A 226 -23.76 22.56 18.55
CA SER A 226 -24.65 23.05 17.50
C SER A 226 -24.73 22.09 16.31
N SER A 227 -23.64 21.42 15.95
CA SER A 227 -23.59 20.47 14.84
C SER A 227 -24.35 19.19 15.13
N GLU A 228 -24.25 18.65 16.34
CA GLU A 228 -25.01 17.46 16.71
C GLU A 228 -26.52 17.69 16.65
N LEU A 229 -27.00 18.89 17.02
CA LEU A 229 -28.42 19.25 16.91
C LEU A 229 -28.94 19.33 15.47
N ARG A 230 -28.06 19.38 14.47
CA ARG A 230 -28.42 19.30 13.04
C ARG A 230 -28.72 17.87 12.60
N SER A 231 -28.26 16.87 13.33
CA SER A 231 -28.32 15.47 12.92
C SER A 231 -29.74 15.01 12.65
N GLY A 232 -29.97 14.40 11.48
CA GLY A 232 -31.30 13.94 11.05
C GLY A 232 -32.22 15.03 10.46
N ARG A 233 -31.71 16.23 10.18
CA ARG A 233 -32.44 17.33 9.49
C ARG A 233 -31.97 17.52 8.05
N THR A 234 -32.76 18.22 7.24
CA THR A 234 -32.35 18.67 5.89
C THR A 234 -31.22 19.70 5.99
N LEU A 235 -30.44 19.89 4.92
CA LEU A 235 -29.28 20.80 4.92
C LEU A 235 -29.64 22.24 5.31
N GLU A 236 -30.73 22.76 4.74
CA GLU A 236 -31.25 24.11 4.98
C GLU A 236 -31.72 24.29 6.43
N ALA A 237 -32.59 23.41 6.91
CA ALA A 237 -33.07 23.42 8.30
C ALA A 237 -31.94 23.19 9.31
N GLY A 238 -30.97 22.33 8.99
CA GLY A 238 -29.78 22.11 9.80
C GLY A 238 -28.88 23.33 9.87
N ASN A 239 -28.72 24.10 8.78
CA ASN A 239 -27.93 25.34 8.78
C ASN A 239 -28.61 26.44 9.61
N GLU A 240 -29.94 26.56 9.56
CA GLU A 240 -30.70 27.50 10.38
C GLU A 240 -30.57 27.16 11.87
N ILE A 241 -30.79 25.88 12.25
CA ILE A 241 -30.62 25.39 13.63
C ILE A 241 -29.20 25.68 14.12
N TYR A 242 -28.19 25.36 13.32
CA TYR A 242 -26.79 25.61 13.69
C TYR A 242 -26.52 27.08 13.98
N LYS A 243 -26.99 28.00 13.12
CA LYS A 243 -26.81 29.43 13.29
C LYS A 243 -27.56 29.95 14.52
N GLU A 244 -28.83 29.56 14.67
CA GLU A 244 -29.68 29.99 15.78
C GLU A 244 -29.11 29.54 17.13
N VAL A 245 -28.74 28.26 17.25
CA VAL A 245 -28.17 27.69 18.47
C VAL A 245 -26.82 28.32 18.78
N SER A 246 -25.92 28.41 17.79
CA SER A 246 -24.61 29.01 18.00
C SER A 246 -24.72 30.47 18.44
N GLN A 247 -25.66 31.23 17.87
CA GLN A 247 -25.91 32.62 18.25
C GLN A 247 -26.46 32.71 19.68
N LYS A 248 -27.50 31.93 20.02
CA LYS A 248 -28.07 31.89 21.38
C LYS A 248 -27.04 31.56 22.45
N ILE A 249 -26.13 30.63 22.17
CA ILE A 249 -25.05 30.27 23.09
C ILE A 249 -24.05 31.43 23.23
N ARG A 250 -23.64 32.06 22.12
CA ARG A 250 -22.64 33.15 22.11
C ARG A 250 -23.12 34.45 22.74
N GLU A 251 -24.42 34.74 22.73
CA GLU A 251 -24.99 35.99 23.27
C GLU A 251 -25.03 36.01 24.81
N THR A 252 -24.59 34.94 25.48
CA THR A 252 -24.68 34.81 26.94
C THR A 252 -23.36 35.16 27.64
N VAL A 253 -23.45 35.97 28.71
CA VAL A 253 -22.30 36.34 29.55
C VAL A 253 -21.81 35.14 30.38
N GLU A 254 -22.73 34.26 30.78
CA GLU A 254 -22.44 33.13 31.67
C GLU A 254 -21.45 32.12 31.06
N LEU A 255 -21.52 31.87 29.74
CA LEU A 255 -20.55 31.02 29.06
C LEU A 255 -19.14 31.62 29.10
N GLY A 256 -19.04 32.95 28.99
CA GLY A 256 -17.79 33.68 29.17
C GLY A 256 -17.22 33.48 30.58
N ASN A 257 -18.08 33.54 31.61
CA ASN A 257 -17.69 33.30 33.00
C ASN A 257 -17.18 31.86 33.22
N ILE A 258 -17.89 30.85 32.69
CA ILE A 258 -17.46 29.45 32.76
C ILE A 258 -16.09 29.29 32.08
N THR A 259 -15.93 29.80 30.87
CA THR A 259 -14.67 29.71 30.11
C THR A 259 -13.53 30.41 30.84
N ASP A 260 -13.78 31.57 31.43
CA ASP A 260 -12.80 32.32 32.22
C ASP A 260 -12.37 31.59 33.50
N GLU A 261 -13.29 30.86 34.14
CA GLU A 261 -13.00 30.01 35.29
C GLU A 261 -12.10 28.83 34.87
N TYR A 262 -12.46 28.13 33.79
CA TYR A 262 -11.68 27.01 33.28
C TYR A 262 -10.30 27.43 32.76
N ARG A 263 -10.18 28.63 32.18
CA ARG A 263 -8.89 29.27 31.85
C ARG A 263 -8.01 29.44 33.09
N LYS A 264 -8.56 29.97 34.20
CA LYS A 264 -7.82 30.13 35.46
C LYS A 264 -7.40 28.78 36.04
N ARG A 265 -8.29 27.77 35.98
CA ARG A 265 -7.98 26.40 36.40
C ARG A 265 -6.87 25.78 35.54
N LEU A 266 -6.91 25.95 34.22
CA LEU A 266 -5.87 25.45 33.30
C LEU A 266 -4.52 26.09 33.61
N LYS A 267 -4.48 27.42 33.79
CA LYS A 267 -3.28 28.15 34.19
C LYS A 267 -2.70 27.64 35.51
N HIS A 268 -3.54 27.31 36.48
CA HIS A 268 -3.10 26.72 37.73
C HIS A 268 -2.52 25.30 37.53
N LEU A 269 -3.18 24.45 36.75
CA LEU A 269 -2.70 23.11 36.43
C LEU A 269 -1.34 23.11 35.72
N ILE A 270 -1.13 24.06 34.81
CA ILE A 270 0.17 24.24 34.13
C ILE A 270 1.28 24.54 35.15
N LYS A 271 1.02 25.44 36.12
CA LYS A 271 1.99 25.78 37.17
C LYS A 271 2.30 24.64 38.13
N GLU A 272 1.33 23.76 38.40
CA GLU A 272 1.49 22.60 39.29
C GLU A 272 2.10 21.37 38.60
N GLY A 273 2.47 21.48 37.33
CA GLY A 273 2.88 20.34 36.50
C GLY A 273 1.66 19.63 35.94
N LEU A 274 1.37 19.89 34.66
CA LEU A 274 0.32 19.23 33.91
C LEU A 274 0.76 17.81 33.53
N ASN A 275 -0.17 16.86 33.57
CA ASN A 275 -0.02 15.53 33.00
C ASN A 275 -1.33 15.11 32.33
N GLU A 276 -1.31 13.99 31.61
CA GLU A 276 -2.46 13.51 30.85
C GLU A 276 -3.71 13.33 31.72
N THR A 277 -3.57 12.77 32.92
CA THR A 277 -4.70 12.53 33.82
C THR A 277 -5.35 13.85 34.27
N LYS A 278 -4.53 14.84 34.65
CA LYS A 278 -5.01 16.17 35.01
C LYS A 278 -5.70 16.87 33.84
N LEU A 279 -5.12 16.78 32.63
CA LEU A 279 -5.71 17.40 31.43
C LEU A 279 -7.04 16.76 31.03
N ARG A 280 -7.13 15.42 31.08
CA ARG A 280 -8.39 14.69 30.86
C ARG A 280 -9.46 15.09 31.86
N SER A 281 -9.11 15.17 33.15
CA SER A 281 -10.04 15.61 34.20
C SER A 281 -10.51 17.04 33.96
N TRP A 282 -9.61 17.95 33.58
CA TRP A 282 -9.97 19.33 33.27
C TRP A 282 -10.92 19.43 32.08
N ALA A 283 -10.62 18.70 30.99
CA ALA A 283 -11.46 18.68 29.80
C ALA A 283 -12.86 18.11 30.12
N TYR A 284 -12.91 17.00 30.86
CA TYR A 284 -14.18 16.41 31.29
C TYR A 284 -15.02 17.39 32.10
N SER A 285 -14.45 18.03 33.13
CA SER A 285 -15.17 18.99 33.95
C SER A 285 -15.66 20.19 33.12
N TYR A 286 -14.84 20.70 32.19
CA TYR A 286 -15.26 21.79 31.32
C TYR A 286 -16.42 21.39 30.42
N TRP A 287 -16.37 20.19 29.84
CA TRP A 287 -17.46 19.63 29.05
C TRP A 287 -18.75 19.52 29.86
N VAL A 288 -18.70 18.97 31.08
CA VAL A 288 -19.88 18.80 31.95
C VAL A 288 -20.52 20.15 32.25
N ASP A 289 -19.75 21.13 32.73
CA ASP A 289 -20.30 22.45 33.10
C ASP A 289 -20.83 23.19 31.85
N PHE A 290 -20.15 23.05 30.71
CA PHE A 290 -20.63 23.57 29.43
C PHE A 290 -21.96 22.92 29.02
N TYR A 291 -22.05 21.59 29.08
CA TYR A 291 -23.22 20.84 28.65
C TYR A 291 -24.42 21.13 29.55
N GLU A 292 -24.24 21.15 30.87
CA GLU A 292 -25.29 21.52 31.83
C GLU A 292 -25.82 22.92 31.55
N TYR A 293 -24.91 23.88 31.34
CA TYR A 293 -25.28 25.25 31.02
C TYR A 293 -26.05 25.35 29.70
N VAL A 294 -25.49 24.83 28.60
CA VAL A 294 -26.11 24.95 27.28
C VAL A 294 -27.41 24.17 27.18
N SER A 295 -27.53 23.03 27.85
CA SER A 295 -28.78 22.25 27.92
C SER A 295 -29.91 22.99 28.64
N SER A 296 -29.59 23.97 29.50
CA SER A 296 -30.58 24.86 30.10
C SER A 296 -31.15 25.88 29.10
N ILE A 297 -30.40 26.21 28.05
CA ILE A 297 -30.79 27.14 26.97
C ILE A 297 -31.47 26.40 25.83
N VAL A 298 -30.89 25.27 25.41
CA VAL A 298 -31.33 24.45 24.27
C VAL A 298 -31.37 22.99 24.69
N LYS A 299 -32.56 22.42 24.81
CA LYS A 299 -32.72 21.00 25.21
C LYS A 299 -32.29 20.06 24.08
N PRO A 300 -31.29 19.19 24.28
CA PRO A 300 -30.94 18.17 23.31
C PRO A 300 -31.99 17.04 23.31
N ASN A 301 -32.13 16.36 22.17
CA ASN A 301 -33.09 15.26 22.00
C ASN A 301 -32.54 13.89 22.43
N HIS A 302 -31.26 13.82 22.81
CA HIS A 302 -30.53 12.61 23.23
C HIS A 302 -29.28 13.00 24.04
N ASP A 303 -28.72 12.05 24.79
CA ASP A 303 -27.45 12.25 25.54
C ASP A 303 -26.27 12.38 24.57
N ILE A 304 -25.49 13.45 24.75
CA ILE A 304 -24.37 13.81 23.87
C ILE A 304 -23.05 13.38 24.52
N ASN A 305 -22.79 12.07 24.62
CA ASN A 305 -21.59 11.56 25.32
C ASN A 305 -20.32 11.49 24.43
N HIS A 306 -20.43 11.72 23.12
CA HIS A 306 -19.30 11.60 22.20
C HIS A 306 -18.36 12.82 22.17
N ILE A 307 -18.85 14.00 22.60
CA ILE A 307 -18.10 15.26 22.56
C ILE A 307 -16.94 15.27 23.58
N GLU A 308 -17.09 14.56 24.71
CA GLU A 308 -16.06 14.49 25.77
C GLU A 308 -14.69 14.04 25.23
N LYS A 309 -14.66 12.93 24.48
CA LYS A 309 -13.41 12.38 23.94
C LYS A 309 -12.77 13.29 22.91
N GLN A 310 -13.60 14.01 22.15
CA GLN A 310 -13.14 14.98 21.16
C GLN A 310 -12.54 16.22 21.83
N LEU A 311 -13.12 16.68 22.94
CA LEU A 311 -12.62 17.86 23.65
C LEU A 311 -11.20 17.65 24.18
N PHE A 312 -10.92 16.52 24.82
CA PHE A 312 -9.55 16.22 25.29
C PHE A 312 -8.53 16.29 24.14
N GLN A 313 -8.84 15.65 23.00
CA GLN A 313 -7.96 15.66 21.83
C GLN A 313 -7.79 17.06 21.26
N PHE A 314 -8.87 17.85 21.22
CA PHE A 314 -8.82 19.23 20.75
C PHE A 314 -7.95 20.12 21.63
N VAL A 315 -8.16 20.07 22.95
CA VAL A 315 -7.38 20.86 23.92
C VAL A 315 -5.90 20.48 23.83
N HIS A 316 -5.61 19.18 23.72
CA HIS A 316 -4.27 18.67 23.53
C HIS A 316 -3.60 19.28 22.28
N GLN A 317 -4.28 19.20 21.13
CA GLN A 317 -3.80 19.76 19.87
C GLN A 317 -3.64 21.28 19.93
N ALA A 318 -4.56 22.00 20.56
CA ALA A 318 -4.49 23.46 20.71
C ALA A 318 -3.26 23.89 21.53
N ILE A 319 -2.94 23.15 22.60
CA ILE A 319 -1.74 23.41 23.40
C ILE A 319 -0.47 23.14 22.58
N VAL A 320 -0.40 21.98 21.91
CA VAL A 320 0.76 21.61 21.06
C VAL A 320 0.96 22.65 19.96
N ARG A 321 -0.12 23.06 19.30
CA ARG A 321 -0.10 24.10 18.27
C ARG A 321 0.45 25.41 18.81
N ALA A 322 -0.03 25.86 19.97
CA ALA A 322 0.48 27.08 20.58
C ALA A 322 1.99 27.00 20.92
N LEU A 323 2.47 25.82 21.34
CA LEU A 323 3.89 25.60 21.61
C LEU A 323 4.75 25.63 20.35
N LEU A 324 4.29 24.99 19.27
CA LEU A 324 5.07 24.88 18.03
C LEU A 324 4.97 26.14 17.16
N GLU A 325 3.79 26.73 16.98
CA GLU A 325 3.61 27.89 16.10
C GLU A 325 4.14 29.20 16.69
N HIS A 326 4.20 29.32 18.02
CA HIS A 326 4.69 30.53 18.70
C HIS A 326 6.05 30.34 19.40
N GLY A 327 6.55 29.11 19.45
CA GLY A 327 7.87 28.77 19.98
C GLY A 327 8.91 28.53 18.89
N ASN A 328 10.14 28.21 19.31
CA ASN A 328 11.16 27.69 18.41
C ASN A 328 10.88 26.20 18.13
N HIS A 329 10.04 25.92 17.13
CA HIS A 329 9.56 24.57 16.83
C HIS A 329 10.70 23.56 16.61
N GLU A 330 11.78 23.93 15.92
CA GLU A 330 12.93 23.05 15.70
C GLU A 330 13.57 22.60 17.02
N GLU A 331 13.82 23.54 17.93
CA GLU A 331 14.44 23.25 19.23
C GLU A 331 13.50 22.47 20.15
N ILE A 332 12.20 22.82 20.16
CA ILE A 332 11.17 22.14 20.94
C ILE A 332 11.03 20.69 20.48
N LEU A 333 10.92 20.45 19.18
CA LEU A 333 10.80 19.11 18.60
C LEU A 333 12.06 18.29 18.80
N LYS A 334 13.24 18.88 18.57
CA LYS A 334 14.53 18.21 18.81
C LYS A 334 14.69 17.81 20.28
N THR A 335 14.29 18.68 21.20
CA THR A 335 14.34 18.39 22.64
C THR A 335 13.34 17.30 23.02
N ALA A 336 12.11 17.37 22.51
CA ALA A 336 11.10 16.33 22.72
C ALA A 336 11.54 14.97 22.17
N TYR A 337 12.15 14.95 20.97
CA TYR A 337 12.70 13.76 20.34
C TYR A 337 13.86 13.17 21.14
N ASN A 338 14.84 13.98 21.54
CA ASN A 338 15.98 13.51 22.33
C ASN A 338 15.59 13.01 23.72
N ASN A 339 14.46 13.49 24.26
CA ASN A 339 13.90 13.05 25.53
C ASN A 339 12.98 11.82 25.42
N LEU A 340 12.71 11.31 24.21
CA LEU A 340 12.09 10.00 24.06
C LEU A 340 13.05 8.93 24.60
N TYR A 341 12.78 8.46 25.81
CA TYR A 341 13.50 7.35 26.43
C TYR A 341 13.38 6.10 25.54
N ALA A 342 14.45 5.30 25.47
CA ALA A 342 14.46 4.03 24.73
C ALA A 342 13.26 3.12 25.11
N GLU A 343 12.89 3.10 26.38
CA GLU A 343 11.72 2.37 26.91
C GLU A 343 10.39 2.74 26.21
N ARG A 344 10.18 4.02 25.86
CA ARG A 344 8.95 4.46 25.16
C ARG A 344 8.92 3.98 23.72
N THR A 345 10.08 3.88 23.09
CA THR A 345 10.19 3.31 21.74
C THR A 345 10.00 1.81 21.76
N GLU A 346 10.55 1.11 22.76
CA GLU A 346 10.28 -0.32 23.00
C GLU A 346 8.78 -0.59 23.23
N ASP A 347 8.12 0.24 24.05
CA ASP A 347 6.67 0.16 24.29
C ASP A 347 5.87 0.32 22.99
N LEU A 348 6.29 1.23 22.10
CA LEU A 348 5.65 1.43 20.80
C LEU A 348 5.80 0.19 19.90
N PHE A 349 6.97 -0.45 19.87
CA PHE A 349 7.18 -1.70 19.15
C PHE A 349 6.36 -2.85 19.74
N LYS A 350 6.30 -2.94 21.07
CA LYS A 350 5.48 -3.93 21.76
C LYS A 350 4.01 -3.74 21.44
N TRP A 351 3.53 -2.50 21.43
CA TRP A 351 2.18 -2.17 20.99
C TRP A 351 1.93 -2.61 19.54
N MET A 352 2.84 -2.31 18.61
CA MET A 352 2.73 -2.75 17.22
C MET A 352 2.66 -4.29 17.11
N SER A 353 3.53 -4.98 17.85
CA SER A 353 3.58 -6.43 17.91
C SER A 353 2.27 -7.03 18.44
N GLU A 354 1.74 -6.52 19.55
CA GLU A 354 0.57 -7.08 20.22
C GLU A 354 -0.78 -6.75 19.56
N GLU A 355 -0.91 -5.54 19.00
CA GLU A 355 -2.16 -5.04 18.41
C GLU A 355 -2.28 -5.35 16.92
N TRP A 356 -1.16 -5.37 16.19
CA TRP A 356 -1.15 -5.53 14.73
C TRP A 356 -0.52 -6.84 14.29
N LEU A 357 0.68 -7.16 14.75
CA LEU A 357 1.46 -8.26 14.15
C LEU A 357 1.13 -9.63 14.78
N LYS A 358 0.48 -9.67 15.95
CA LYS A 358 0.14 -10.90 16.66
C LYS A 358 -0.94 -11.70 15.93
N PHE A 359 -0.69 -12.99 15.75
CA PHE A 359 -1.64 -13.93 15.17
C PHE A 359 -2.78 -14.25 16.15
N VAL A 360 -3.98 -14.35 15.59
CA VAL A 360 -5.19 -14.80 16.28
C VAL A 360 -5.90 -15.82 15.40
N ASN A 361 -6.84 -16.55 16.02
CA ASN A 361 -7.68 -17.48 15.29
C ASN A 361 -8.90 -16.76 14.74
N TYR A 362 -9.25 -17.13 13.52
CA TYR A 362 -10.45 -16.75 12.81
C TYR A 362 -11.28 -17.98 12.48
N THR A 363 -12.59 -17.77 12.42
CA THR A 363 -13.48 -18.60 11.59
C THR A 363 -13.89 -17.75 10.39
N VAL A 364 -13.62 -18.24 9.19
CA VAL A 364 -13.99 -17.56 7.94
C VAL A 364 -15.08 -18.35 7.24
N CYS A 365 -16.18 -17.70 6.93
CA CYS A 365 -17.34 -18.27 6.29
C CYS A 365 -17.33 -17.85 4.82
N LEU A 366 -17.22 -18.84 3.94
CA LEU A 366 -17.19 -18.70 2.49
C LEU A 366 -18.44 -19.34 1.90
N ARG A 367 -19.08 -18.68 0.94
CA ARG A 367 -20.25 -19.26 0.25
C ARG A 367 -19.78 -20.03 -0.97
N VAL A 368 -20.16 -21.30 -1.06
CA VAL A 368 -19.87 -22.19 -2.19
C VAL A 368 -21.16 -22.41 -2.98
N LYS A 369 -21.15 -22.06 -4.25
CA LYS A 369 -22.26 -22.27 -5.19
C LYS A 369 -22.13 -23.61 -5.90
N ASN A 370 -23.25 -24.09 -6.43
CA ASN A 370 -23.37 -25.35 -7.19
C ASN A 370 -22.99 -26.60 -6.38
N LEU A 371 -23.16 -26.54 -5.06
CA LEU A 371 -22.96 -27.68 -4.16
C LEU A 371 -24.27 -27.86 -3.36
N THR A 372 -24.83 -29.08 -3.27
CA THR A 372 -26.05 -29.27 -2.46
C THR A 372 -25.72 -29.69 -1.02
N ALA A 373 -26.27 -28.97 -0.04
CA ALA A 373 -25.99 -29.20 1.39
C ALA A 373 -26.31 -30.63 1.86
N SER A 374 -27.29 -31.28 1.24
CA SER A 374 -27.75 -32.63 1.62
C SER A 374 -26.68 -33.71 1.49
N GLU A 375 -25.70 -33.53 0.59
CA GLU A 375 -24.64 -34.51 0.35
C GLU A 375 -23.47 -34.41 1.36
N PHE A 376 -23.32 -33.25 2.03
CA PHE A 376 -22.11 -32.93 2.81
C PHE A 376 -22.37 -32.34 4.21
N SER A 377 -23.63 -32.11 4.60
CA SER A 377 -24.02 -31.51 5.90
C SER A 377 -23.54 -32.23 7.16
N ARG A 378 -22.92 -33.41 7.04
CA ARG A 378 -22.31 -34.17 8.15
C ARG A 378 -20.80 -34.37 8.03
N LEU A 379 -20.16 -33.85 6.98
CA LEU A 379 -18.72 -33.95 6.76
C LEU A 379 -18.02 -32.75 7.39
N SER A 380 -17.52 -32.92 8.62
CA SER A 380 -16.43 -32.13 9.15
C SER A 380 -15.13 -32.74 8.63
N LEU A 381 -14.47 -32.07 7.70
CA LEU A 381 -13.13 -32.45 7.25
C LEU A 381 -12.13 -31.49 7.88
N LYS A 382 -11.42 -31.96 8.90
CA LYS A 382 -10.42 -31.21 9.68
C LYS A 382 -11.03 -29.94 10.31
N ASP A 383 -10.86 -28.80 9.64
CA ASP A 383 -11.25 -27.45 10.07
C ASP A 383 -12.42 -26.89 9.24
N VAL A 384 -12.91 -27.62 8.23
CA VAL A 384 -13.97 -27.12 7.33
C VAL A 384 -15.29 -27.79 7.67
N GLU A 385 -16.32 -26.97 7.91
CA GLU A 385 -17.68 -27.38 8.22
C GLU A 385 -18.65 -26.78 7.20
N PHE A 386 -19.47 -27.62 6.57
CA PHE A 386 -20.49 -27.18 5.61
C PHE A 386 -21.85 -27.03 6.30
N LYS A 387 -22.47 -25.85 6.16
CA LYS A 387 -23.79 -25.52 6.72
C LYS A 387 -24.76 -25.13 5.62
N SER A 388 -26.01 -25.58 5.76
CA SER A 388 -27.12 -24.99 5.01
C SER A 388 -27.32 -23.52 5.42
N ARG A 389 -28.11 -22.80 4.64
CA ARG A 389 -28.47 -21.40 4.92
C ARG A 389 -29.02 -21.21 6.34
N GLU A 390 -30.00 -22.02 6.74
CA GLU A 390 -30.66 -21.91 8.05
C GLU A 390 -29.68 -22.19 9.20
N LEU A 391 -28.79 -23.17 9.01
CA LEU A 391 -27.76 -23.51 9.99
C LEU A 391 -26.68 -22.43 10.10
N PHE A 392 -26.36 -21.75 8.98
CA PHE A 392 -25.44 -20.62 8.99
C PHE A 392 -26.05 -19.39 9.68
N GLU A 393 -27.31 -19.08 9.42
CA GLU A 393 -28.03 -18.02 10.13
C GLU A 393 -28.08 -18.32 11.64
N SER A 394 -28.42 -19.56 12.04
CA SER A 394 -28.40 -19.99 13.46
C SER A 394 -27.03 -19.81 14.11
N TRP A 395 -25.96 -20.21 13.43
CA TRP A 395 -24.59 -20.05 13.95
C TRP A 395 -24.25 -18.58 14.24
N GLN A 396 -24.69 -17.63 13.41
CA GLN A 396 -24.47 -16.20 13.67
C GLN A 396 -25.18 -15.70 14.94
N TYR A 397 -26.35 -16.28 15.27
CA TYR A 397 -27.09 -15.95 16.51
C TYR A 397 -26.41 -16.51 17.77
N GLU A 398 -25.62 -17.57 17.64
CA GLU A 398 -24.91 -18.21 18.76
C GLU A 398 -23.60 -17.49 19.13
N LEU A 399 -23.13 -16.54 18.31
CA LEU A 399 -21.92 -15.78 18.59
C LEU A 399 -22.13 -14.80 19.77
N PRO A 400 -21.09 -14.59 20.61
CA PRO A 400 -21.17 -13.66 21.74
C PRO A 400 -21.49 -12.23 21.30
N ILE A 401 -22.20 -11.50 22.18
CA ILE A 401 -22.63 -10.12 21.93
C ILE A 401 -21.40 -9.23 21.71
N GLN A 402 -21.35 -8.60 20.54
CA GLN A 402 -20.27 -7.69 20.16
C GLN A 402 -20.35 -6.42 21.01
N LYS A 403 -19.44 -6.26 21.97
CA LYS A 403 -19.43 -5.14 22.95
C LYS A 403 -19.53 -3.73 22.35
N LYS A 404 -19.28 -3.55 21.05
CA LYS A 404 -19.30 -2.24 20.34
C LYS A 404 -20.46 -2.05 19.35
N ARG A 405 -21.32 -3.05 19.12
CA ARG A 405 -22.47 -2.93 18.21
C ARG A 405 -23.74 -3.32 18.96
N GLU A 406 -24.75 -2.43 18.95
CA GLU A 406 -26.04 -2.65 19.63
C GLU A 406 -26.82 -3.84 19.05
N ARG A 407 -26.48 -4.32 17.84
CA ARG A 407 -26.99 -5.57 17.26
C ARG A 407 -25.90 -6.28 16.44
N PRO A 408 -25.83 -7.62 16.49
CA PRO A 408 -24.97 -8.37 15.58
C PRO A 408 -25.36 -8.06 14.14
N LEU A 409 -24.35 -7.86 13.27
CA LEU A 409 -24.58 -7.68 11.84
C LEU A 409 -24.95 -9.06 11.27
N ILE A 410 -26.26 -9.35 11.23
CA ILE A 410 -26.75 -10.62 10.69
C ILE A 410 -26.85 -10.46 9.18
N LEU A 411 -26.03 -11.22 8.46
CA LEU A 411 -26.18 -11.32 7.03
C LEU A 411 -27.38 -12.22 6.74
N ARG A 412 -28.45 -11.59 6.25
CA ARG A 412 -29.58 -12.30 5.67
C ARG A 412 -29.28 -12.54 4.21
N SER A 413 -29.14 -13.81 3.87
CA SER A 413 -29.15 -14.30 2.52
C SER A 413 -30.30 -13.72 1.69
N SER A 414 -30.08 -13.32 0.44
CA SER A 414 -31.15 -12.75 -0.40
C SER A 414 -32.18 -13.82 -0.79
N THR A 415 -33.37 -13.41 -1.25
CA THR A 415 -34.43 -14.33 -1.74
C THR A 415 -34.08 -15.01 -3.06
N ASP A 416 -33.05 -14.54 -3.77
CA ASP A 416 -32.58 -15.11 -5.05
C ASP A 416 -31.56 -16.25 -4.87
N GLU A 417 -31.20 -16.59 -3.63
CA GLU A 417 -30.29 -17.70 -3.33
C GLU A 417 -30.99 -19.04 -3.61
N GLN A 418 -30.60 -19.69 -4.70
CA GLN A 418 -31.15 -20.98 -5.12
C GLN A 418 -30.74 -22.10 -4.15
N ASN A 419 -31.50 -23.21 -4.11
CA ASN A 419 -31.29 -24.42 -3.29
C ASN A 419 -29.94 -25.15 -3.48
N LYS A 420 -28.94 -24.55 -4.13
CA LYS A 420 -27.62 -25.12 -4.49
C LYS A 420 -26.42 -24.36 -3.90
N ASP A 421 -26.66 -23.47 -2.95
CA ASP A 421 -25.59 -22.74 -2.24
C ASP A 421 -25.39 -23.32 -0.83
N VAL A 422 -24.14 -23.43 -0.41
CA VAL A 422 -23.72 -23.93 0.93
C VAL A 422 -22.73 -22.96 1.53
N TRP A 423 -22.86 -22.72 2.84
CA TRP A 423 -21.87 -21.95 3.59
C TRP A 423 -20.81 -22.88 4.16
N ALA A 424 -19.55 -22.67 3.80
CA ALA A 424 -18.40 -23.36 4.38
C ALA A 424 -17.78 -22.49 5.47
N LEU A 425 -17.83 -22.96 6.71
CA LEU A 425 -17.14 -22.38 7.85
C LEU A 425 -15.77 -23.03 7.93
N VAL A 426 -14.73 -22.24 7.69
CA VAL A 426 -13.33 -22.64 7.81
C VAL A 426 -12.82 -22.14 9.16
N HIS A 427 -12.61 -23.08 10.08
CA HIS A 427 -12.16 -22.84 11.44
C HIS A 427 -10.63 -22.79 11.53
N ASN A 428 -10.12 -22.35 12.69
CA ASN A 428 -8.69 -22.33 13.01
C ASN A 428 -7.81 -21.68 11.92
N VAL A 429 -8.32 -20.61 11.33
CA VAL A 429 -7.56 -19.81 10.36
C VAL A 429 -6.71 -18.83 11.14
N ARG A 430 -5.38 -18.96 11.04
CA ARG A 430 -4.46 -18.18 11.86
C ARG A 430 -3.89 -17.02 11.05
N ALA A 431 -4.38 -15.81 11.29
CA ALA A 431 -3.93 -14.58 10.63
C ALA A 431 -3.67 -13.47 11.65
N ALA A 432 -3.05 -12.37 11.24
CA ALA A 432 -2.86 -11.20 12.10
C ALA A 432 -4.19 -10.69 12.67
N ALA A 433 -4.16 -10.12 13.87
CA ALA A 433 -5.35 -9.79 14.65
C ALA A 433 -6.38 -8.88 13.96
N ARG A 434 -5.98 -8.17 12.90
CA ARG A 434 -6.88 -7.32 12.11
C ARG A 434 -6.72 -7.54 10.59
N ASP A 435 -6.05 -8.62 10.17
CA ASP A 435 -5.79 -8.94 8.76
C ASP A 435 -6.84 -9.92 8.22
N THR A 436 -8.01 -9.37 7.89
CA THR A 436 -9.13 -10.15 7.34
C THR A 436 -8.85 -10.68 5.94
N ASP A 437 -7.97 -10.02 5.19
CA ASP A 437 -7.64 -10.35 3.81
C ASP A 437 -6.80 -11.64 3.79
N MET A 438 -5.71 -11.68 4.58
CA MET A 438 -4.90 -12.89 4.77
C MET A 438 -5.71 -14.04 5.41
N ALA A 439 -6.60 -13.73 6.37
CA ALA A 439 -7.51 -14.74 6.91
C ALA A 439 -8.39 -15.36 5.81
N CYS A 440 -8.91 -14.55 4.90
CA CYS A 440 -9.72 -15.05 3.79
C CYS A 440 -8.90 -15.90 2.82
N GLU A 441 -7.69 -15.46 2.44
CA GLU A 441 -6.80 -16.20 1.54
C GLU A 441 -6.46 -17.59 2.09
N MET A 442 -6.03 -17.67 3.35
CA MET A 442 -5.76 -18.95 4.02
C MET A 442 -7.00 -19.84 4.14
N ALA A 443 -8.18 -19.23 4.37
CA ALA A 443 -9.44 -19.97 4.43
C ALA A 443 -9.82 -20.54 3.06
N MET A 444 -9.64 -19.76 2.00
CA MET A 444 -9.90 -20.17 0.61
C MET A 444 -8.96 -21.31 0.21
N GLU A 445 -7.67 -21.24 0.56
CA GLU A 445 -6.72 -22.33 0.28
C GLU A 445 -7.13 -23.64 0.97
N LYS A 446 -7.45 -23.57 2.27
CA LYS A 446 -7.96 -24.71 3.05
C LYS A 446 -9.25 -25.28 2.46
N LEU A 447 -10.21 -24.42 2.10
CA LEU A 447 -11.49 -24.82 1.53
C LEU A 447 -11.31 -25.43 0.14
N THR A 448 -10.50 -24.82 -0.71
CA THR A 448 -10.23 -25.31 -2.07
C THR A 448 -9.58 -26.69 -2.01
N SER A 449 -8.58 -26.87 -1.14
CA SER A 449 -7.94 -28.18 -0.90
C SER A 449 -8.97 -29.24 -0.47
N CYS A 450 -9.91 -28.87 0.40
CA CYS A 450 -10.99 -29.75 0.85
C CYS A 450 -11.97 -30.09 -0.28
N LEU A 451 -12.44 -29.10 -1.03
CA LEU A 451 -13.36 -29.27 -2.15
C LEU A 451 -12.72 -30.11 -3.27
N SER A 452 -11.44 -29.89 -3.59
CA SER A 452 -10.69 -30.70 -4.56
C SER A 452 -10.60 -32.17 -4.13
N LEU A 453 -10.36 -32.45 -2.84
CA LEU A 453 -10.36 -33.82 -2.31
C LEU A 453 -11.74 -34.47 -2.39
N ILE A 454 -12.79 -33.77 -1.95
CA ILE A 454 -14.17 -34.26 -2.04
C ILE A 454 -14.51 -34.60 -3.49
N TYR A 455 -14.18 -33.70 -4.41
CA TYR A 455 -14.46 -33.84 -5.83
C TYR A 455 -13.72 -35.00 -6.50
N PHE A 456 -12.46 -35.21 -6.11
CA PHE A 456 -11.66 -36.36 -6.57
C PHE A 456 -12.32 -37.70 -6.23
N PHE A 457 -13.05 -37.80 -5.10
CA PHE A 457 -13.73 -39.04 -4.69
C PHE A 457 -15.18 -39.14 -5.17
N SER A 458 -15.88 -38.03 -5.44
CA SER A 458 -17.30 -38.03 -5.82
C SER A 458 -17.57 -38.01 -7.33
N SER A 459 -16.64 -37.52 -8.16
CA SER A 459 -16.85 -37.39 -9.61
C SER A 459 -16.44 -38.67 -10.37
N ARG A 460 -17.36 -39.64 -10.48
CA ARG A 460 -17.15 -40.77 -11.41
C ARG A 460 -17.60 -40.51 -12.85
N ASP A 461 -18.51 -39.55 -13.13
CA ASP A 461 -19.06 -39.42 -14.49
C ASP A 461 -19.58 -38.02 -14.92
N ASN A 462 -19.39 -36.91 -14.19
CA ASN A 462 -19.81 -35.58 -14.68
C ASN A 462 -18.96 -34.42 -14.14
N GLU A 463 -18.66 -33.46 -15.01
CA GLU A 463 -17.98 -32.17 -14.77
C GLU A 463 -18.80 -31.20 -13.89
N GLN A 464 -19.02 -31.50 -12.61
CA GLN A 464 -19.61 -30.51 -11.70
C GLN A 464 -18.55 -29.50 -11.24
N ARG A 465 -18.67 -28.23 -11.67
CA ARG A 465 -17.81 -27.13 -11.24
C ARG A 465 -18.39 -26.46 -9.99
N PHE A 466 -17.62 -26.35 -8.90
CA PHE A 466 -17.96 -25.51 -7.75
C PHE A 466 -17.45 -24.07 -7.96
N ASP A 467 -18.12 -23.08 -7.35
CA ASP A 467 -17.72 -21.67 -7.36
C ASP A 467 -17.70 -21.15 -5.92
N ILE A 468 -16.62 -20.47 -5.51
CA ILE A 468 -16.55 -19.79 -4.21
C ILE A 468 -16.91 -18.33 -4.44
N ALA A 469 -18.03 -17.92 -3.86
CA ALA A 469 -18.57 -16.58 -4.01
C ALA A 469 -17.65 -15.53 -3.39
N ASN A 470 -17.77 -14.31 -3.93
CA ASN A 470 -16.88 -13.21 -3.57
C ASN A 470 -17.01 -12.66 -2.17
N THR A 471 -18.16 -12.85 -1.55
CA THR A 471 -18.43 -12.27 -0.24
C THR A 471 -18.07 -13.27 0.81
N PHE A 472 -17.28 -12.84 1.78
CA PHE A 472 -16.92 -13.65 2.94
C PHE A 472 -17.31 -12.96 4.23
N VAL A 473 -17.46 -13.78 5.26
CA VAL A 473 -17.66 -13.33 6.63
C VAL A 473 -16.49 -13.84 7.44
N SER A 474 -15.89 -13.01 8.28
CA SER A 474 -14.82 -13.44 9.18
C SER A 474 -15.20 -13.11 10.62
N TYR A 475 -15.04 -14.09 11.50
CA TYR A 475 -15.19 -13.93 12.93
C TYR A 475 -13.81 -14.03 13.59
N ASN A 476 -13.43 -12.95 14.28
CA ASN A 476 -12.20 -12.87 15.05
C ASN A 476 -12.45 -13.32 16.49
N HIS A 477 -11.83 -14.43 16.90
CA HIS A 477 -12.03 -15.03 18.23
C HIS A 477 -11.34 -14.29 19.37
N LYS A 478 -10.38 -13.38 19.10
CA LYS A 478 -9.72 -12.56 20.15
C LYS A 478 -10.58 -11.35 20.53
N PHE A 479 -11.23 -10.73 19.55
CA PHE A 479 -11.97 -9.48 19.72
C PHE A 479 -13.49 -9.64 19.70
N ASP A 480 -13.98 -10.87 19.51
CA ASP A 480 -15.40 -11.18 19.31
C ASP A 480 -16.04 -10.29 18.25
N LEU A 481 -15.34 -10.15 17.11
CA LEU A 481 -15.72 -9.22 16.05
C LEU A 481 -16.04 -9.96 14.75
N LEU A 482 -17.28 -9.80 14.27
CA LEU A 482 -17.70 -10.23 12.95
C LEU A 482 -17.47 -9.11 11.93
N SER A 483 -16.77 -9.42 10.85
CA SER A 483 -16.49 -8.53 9.74
C SER A 483 -16.96 -9.16 8.43
N THR A 484 -17.38 -8.34 7.49
CA THR A 484 -17.79 -8.76 6.14
C THR A 484 -16.83 -8.16 5.13
N GLY A 485 -16.39 -8.97 4.18
CA GLY A 485 -15.46 -8.56 3.14
C GLY A 485 -15.88 -9.05 1.77
N VAL A 486 -15.21 -8.51 0.76
CA VAL A 486 -15.36 -8.94 -0.64
C VAL A 486 -13.97 -9.33 -1.11
N THR A 487 -13.79 -10.59 -1.52
CA THR A 487 -12.62 -11.03 -2.26
C THR A 487 -12.62 -10.36 -3.63
N GLY A 488 -11.45 -9.90 -4.08
CA GLY A 488 -11.35 -9.03 -5.26
C GLY A 488 -12.07 -9.52 -6.53
N LYS A 489 -12.26 -10.83 -6.76
CA LYS A 489 -12.99 -11.41 -7.92
C LYS A 489 -13.46 -12.87 -7.64
N GLU A 490 -14.62 -13.25 -8.20
CA GLU A 490 -15.35 -14.51 -7.90
C GLU A 490 -14.68 -15.64 -8.70
N MET A 491 -14.46 -16.80 -8.08
CA MET A 491 -13.73 -17.92 -8.69
C MET A 491 -14.60 -18.68 -9.73
N LEU A 492 -14.73 -18.10 -10.93
CA LEU A 492 -15.30 -18.75 -12.12
C LEU A 492 -14.21 -19.06 -13.15
N SER A 493 -14.14 -20.32 -13.61
CA SER A 493 -13.33 -20.75 -14.77
C SER A 493 -13.97 -20.41 -16.13
N VAL A 494 -14.55 -19.21 -16.27
CA VAL A 494 -15.20 -18.69 -17.50
C VAL A 494 -14.99 -17.18 -17.58
N PRO A 495 -14.79 -16.58 -18.78
CA PRO A 495 -14.26 -15.21 -18.94
C PRO A 495 -15.11 -14.16 -18.24
N ARG A 496 -14.45 -13.28 -17.48
CA ARG A 496 -15.04 -12.03 -17.02
C ARG A 496 -14.83 -10.94 -18.07
N SER A 497 -15.79 -10.01 -18.15
CA SER A 497 -15.80 -8.92 -19.12
C SER A 497 -14.56 -8.02 -19.01
N ILE A 498 -14.22 -7.48 -20.18
CA ILE A 498 -13.03 -6.73 -20.52
C ILE A 498 -13.19 -5.28 -20.04
N ASP A 499 -13.29 -5.04 -18.72
CA ASP A 499 -13.50 -3.68 -18.21
C ASP A 499 -12.21 -2.97 -17.76
N ASP A 500 -11.05 -3.66 -17.79
CA ASP A 500 -9.74 -3.08 -17.48
C ASP A 500 -8.76 -3.05 -18.68
N VAL A 501 -9.15 -3.57 -19.85
CA VAL A 501 -8.35 -3.40 -21.07
C VAL A 501 -8.81 -2.13 -21.75
N ASP A 502 -7.86 -1.25 -22.06
CA ASP A 502 -8.09 0.00 -22.78
C ASP A 502 -9.03 -0.25 -23.98
N PRO A 503 -10.23 0.37 -24.02
CA PRO A 503 -11.17 0.23 -25.13
C PRO A 503 -10.51 0.54 -26.49
N GLY A 504 -9.52 1.42 -26.53
CA GLY A 504 -8.74 1.71 -27.73
C GLY A 504 -7.91 0.51 -28.21
N LEU A 505 -7.39 -0.32 -27.30
CA LEU A 505 -6.65 -1.53 -27.66
C LEU A 505 -7.58 -2.60 -28.25
N ILE A 506 -8.77 -2.77 -27.66
CA ILE A 506 -9.80 -3.70 -28.17
C ILE A 506 -10.26 -3.27 -29.57
N ASP A 507 -10.56 -1.99 -29.74
CA ASP A 507 -11.05 -1.44 -31.01
C ASP A 507 -10.02 -1.54 -32.13
N ILE A 508 -8.71 -1.49 -31.80
CA ILE A 508 -7.63 -1.74 -32.75
C ILE A 508 -7.46 -3.25 -33.01
N LEU A 509 -7.50 -4.12 -32.00
CA LEU A 509 -7.40 -5.58 -32.16
C LEU A 509 -8.57 -6.16 -32.99
N VAL A 510 -9.76 -5.58 -32.90
CA VAL A 510 -10.94 -5.97 -33.70
C VAL A 510 -10.75 -5.61 -35.19
N ARG A 511 -10.01 -4.55 -35.51
CA ARG A 511 -9.69 -4.14 -36.89
C ARG A 511 -8.59 -4.99 -37.55
N PHE A 512 -8.05 -5.99 -36.86
CA PHE A 512 -6.83 -6.73 -37.25
C PHE A 512 -7.05 -8.06 -37.98
N HIS A 513 -8.31 -8.50 -38.12
CA HIS A 513 -8.66 -9.87 -38.54
C HIS A 513 -8.37 -10.24 -40.02
N ASP A 514 -7.98 -9.29 -40.87
CA ASP A 514 -8.08 -9.45 -42.33
C ASP A 514 -6.76 -9.78 -43.09
N ASN A 515 -5.62 -10.10 -42.45
CA ASN A 515 -4.37 -10.38 -43.21
C ASN A 515 -3.37 -11.33 -42.49
N ASP A 516 -2.90 -12.38 -43.19
CA ASP A 516 -1.94 -13.43 -42.76
C ASP A 516 -0.46 -12.95 -42.73
N GLN A 517 0.03 -12.41 -41.62
CA GLN A 517 1.47 -12.17 -41.42
C GLN A 517 1.97 -12.77 -40.10
N GLY A 518 3.17 -13.37 -40.09
CA GLY A 518 3.69 -14.13 -38.93
C GLY A 518 3.80 -13.32 -37.63
N TRP A 519 4.16 -12.04 -37.68
CA TRP A 519 4.20 -11.18 -36.49
C TRP A 519 2.82 -10.90 -35.88
N LYS A 520 1.73 -11.03 -36.66
CA LYS A 520 0.37 -10.92 -36.13
C LYS A 520 -0.02 -12.14 -35.31
N ASN A 521 0.42 -13.34 -35.72
CA ASN A 521 0.21 -14.56 -34.94
C ASN A 521 0.94 -14.46 -33.59
N ASN A 522 2.15 -13.91 -33.59
CA ASN A 522 2.91 -13.61 -32.38
C ASN A 522 2.17 -12.64 -31.44
N LEU A 523 1.61 -11.56 -31.99
CA LEU A 523 0.80 -10.59 -31.23
C LEU A 523 -0.49 -11.21 -30.67
N MET A 524 -1.22 -12.00 -31.46
CA MET A 524 -2.43 -12.67 -31.01
C MET A 524 -2.15 -13.73 -29.94
N GLY A 525 -1.04 -14.47 -30.07
CA GLY A 525 -0.54 -15.35 -29.02
C GLY A 525 -0.24 -14.57 -27.74
N ALA A 526 0.48 -13.46 -27.86
CA ALA A 526 0.78 -12.57 -26.72
C ALA A 526 -0.50 -12.02 -26.06
N VAL A 527 -1.51 -11.60 -26.82
CA VAL A 527 -2.81 -11.16 -26.28
C VAL A 527 -3.50 -12.27 -25.49
N THR A 528 -3.50 -13.50 -26.02
CA THR A 528 -4.11 -14.66 -25.35
C THR A 528 -3.41 -14.96 -24.01
N HIS A 529 -2.08 -14.85 -23.96
CA HIS A 529 -1.33 -15.02 -22.72
C HIS A 529 -1.52 -13.85 -21.75
N PHE A 530 -1.63 -12.62 -22.25
CA PHE A 530 -1.92 -11.44 -21.43
C PHE A 530 -3.33 -11.52 -20.80
N GLU A 531 -4.29 -12.08 -21.55
CA GLU A 531 -5.62 -12.40 -21.05
C GLU A 531 -5.56 -13.50 -19.97
N SER A 532 -4.79 -14.57 -20.18
CA SER A 532 -4.57 -15.61 -19.17
C SER A 532 -3.95 -15.03 -17.89
N PHE A 533 -2.98 -14.12 -18.00
CA PHE A 533 -2.42 -13.39 -16.86
C PHE A 533 -3.51 -12.66 -16.04
N PHE A 534 -4.40 -11.90 -16.69
CA PHE A 534 -5.47 -11.17 -15.99
C PHE A 534 -6.53 -12.07 -15.35
N ARG A 535 -6.64 -13.32 -15.82
CA ARG A 535 -7.58 -14.32 -15.29
C ARG A 535 -7.00 -15.15 -14.15
N SER A 536 -5.67 -15.19 -14.04
CA SER A 536 -5.01 -15.99 -13.01
C SER A 536 -4.91 -15.24 -11.68
N PHE A 537 -5.12 -15.98 -10.58
CA PHE A 537 -4.88 -15.51 -9.20
C PHE A 537 -3.63 -16.14 -8.59
N ASP A 538 -3.12 -17.21 -9.21
CA ASP A 538 -1.90 -17.86 -8.76
C ASP A 538 -0.70 -17.10 -9.33
N VAL A 539 0.18 -16.66 -8.44
CA VAL A 539 1.34 -15.83 -8.81
C VAL A 539 2.29 -16.59 -9.74
N ASN A 540 2.38 -17.92 -9.64
CA ASN A 540 3.24 -18.71 -10.53
C ASN A 540 2.66 -18.79 -11.95
N GLU A 541 1.36 -19.01 -12.07
CA GLU A 541 0.66 -18.96 -13.35
C GLU A 541 0.72 -17.55 -13.96
N GLN A 542 0.56 -16.50 -13.16
CA GLN A 542 0.75 -15.12 -13.61
C GLN A 542 2.16 -14.91 -14.19
N MET A 543 3.21 -15.35 -13.49
CA MET A 543 4.60 -15.27 -13.95
C MET A 543 4.79 -16.01 -15.29
N ARG A 544 4.33 -17.26 -15.39
CA ARG A 544 4.42 -18.05 -16.63
C ARG A 544 3.64 -17.43 -17.79
N SER A 545 2.48 -16.84 -17.52
CA SER A 545 1.70 -16.14 -18.54
C SER A 545 2.43 -14.89 -19.03
N LEU A 546 3.07 -14.11 -18.14
CA LEU A 546 3.92 -12.98 -18.54
C LEU A 546 5.15 -13.42 -19.33
N GLU A 547 5.80 -14.53 -18.96
CA GLU A 547 6.89 -15.11 -19.77
C GLU A 547 6.39 -15.51 -21.15
N SER A 548 5.21 -16.12 -21.22
CA SER A 548 4.59 -16.57 -22.47
C SER A 548 4.20 -15.39 -23.38
N VAL A 549 3.85 -14.24 -22.80
CA VAL A 549 3.67 -12.98 -23.56
C VAL A 549 4.98 -12.61 -24.26
N ILE A 550 6.09 -12.55 -23.54
CA ILE A 550 7.40 -12.17 -24.10
C ILE A 550 7.85 -13.20 -25.13
N SER A 551 7.76 -14.48 -24.80
CA SER A 551 8.12 -15.60 -25.69
C SER A 551 7.32 -15.58 -26.99
N SER A 552 6.03 -15.24 -26.92
CA SER A 552 5.17 -15.12 -28.10
C SER A 552 5.54 -13.92 -28.96
N LEU A 553 5.81 -12.77 -28.34
CA LEU A 553 6.23 -11.57 -29.06
C LEU A 553 7.50 -11.84 -29.85
N PHE A 554 8.57 -12.29 -29.19
CA PHE A 554 9.88 -12.52 -29.82
C PHE A 554 9.98 -13.84 -30.59
N ASN A 555 8.96 -14.72 -30.50
CA ASN A 555 8.99 -16.08 -31.06
C ASN A 555 10.29 -16.83 -30.71
N SER A 556 10.70 -16.72 -29.44
CA SER A 556 11.93 -17.31 -28.92
C SER A 556 11.67 -17.91 -27.54
N ARG A 557 12.52 -18.86 -27.15
CA ARG A 557 12.59 -19.40 -25.78
C ARG A 557 13.96 -19.14 -25.13
N ASP A 558 14.86 -18.46 -25.83
CA ASP A 558 16.16 -18.11 -25.28
C ASP A 558 16.01 -16.90 -24.35
N HIS A 559 16.06 -17.16 -23.04
CA HIS A 559 15.95 -16.14 -22.00
C HIS A 559 17.01 -15.04 -22.14
N ARG A 560 18.23 -15.35 -22.61
CA ARG A 560 19.30 -14.35 -22.79
C ARG A 560 18.95 -13.40 -23.93
N LEU A 561 18.51 -13.93 -25.06
CA LEU A 561 18.08 -13.13 -26.21
C LEU A 561 16.87 -12.25 -25.84
N MET A 562 15.86 -12.85 -25.19
CA MET A 562 14.66 -12.13 -24.78
C MET A 562 14.97 -11.03 -23.75
N ALA A 563 15.88 -11.29 -22.79
CA ALA A 563 16.31 -10.29 -21.82
C ALA A 563 17.05 -9.13 -22.51
N ALA A 564 17.97 -9.43 -23.43
CA ALA A 564 18.71 -8.42 -24.17
C ALA A 564 17.75 -7.52 -24.97
N ALA A 565 16.83 -8.11 -25.74
CA ALA A 565 15.85 -7.36 -26.51
C ALA A 565 14.91 -6.55 -25.61
N SER A 566 14.37 -7.16 -24.56
CA SER A 566 13.42 -6.50 -23.64
C SER A 566 14.04 -5.33 -22.88
N SER A 567 15.33 -5.44 -22.52
CA SER A 567 16.08 -4.33 -21.88
C SER A 567 16.10 -3.08 -22.76
N VAL A 568 16.22 -3.21 -24.09
CA VAL A 568 16.23 -2.09 -25.04
C VAL A 568 14.88 -1.37 -25.07
N PHE A 569 13.78 -2.14 -25.13
CA PHE A 569 12.42 -1.57 -25.12
C PHE A 569 12.12 -0.77 -23.85
N ILE A 570 12.67 -1.21 -22.72
CA ILE A 570 12.32 -0.66 -21.41
C ILE A 570 13.29 0.43 -20.95
N ALA A 571 14.56 0.41 -21.35
CA ALA A 571 15.59 1.33 -20.85
C ALA A 571 15.20 2.81 -20.99
N GLY A 572 14.64 3.21 -22.13
CA GLY A 572 14.24 4.61 -22.38
C GLY A 572 12.95 5.05 -21.68
N VAL A 573 12.19 4.12 -21.08
CA VAL A 573 10.91 4.41 -20.41
C VAL A 573 10.92 4.10 -18.92
N ASN A 574 11.99 3.47 -18.41
CA ASN A 574 12.07 2.95 -17.04
C ASN A 574 12.57 3.96 -16.00
N TYR A 575 13.40 4.92 -16.41
CA TYR A 575 14.02 5.91 -15.52
C TYR A 575 13.99 7.29 -16.17
N ARG A 576 14.09 8.37 -15.38
CA ARG A 576 13.96 9.76 -15.86
C ARG A 576 15.07 10.70 -15.40
N GLY A 577 16.13 10.18 -14.77
CA GLY A 577 17.32 10.96 -14.39
C GLY A 577 18.32 11.13 -15.53
N SER A 578 19.18 12.14 -15.41
CA SER A 578 20.29 12.46 -16.34
C SER A 578 21.62 11.80 -15.94
N ASP A 579 21.67 11.21 -14.75
CA ASP A 579 22.83 10.56 -14.13
C ASP A 579 23.15 9.16 -14.71
N VAL A 580 22.24 8.62 -15.52
CA VAL A 580 22.35 7.26 -16.05
C VAL A 580 22.27 7.27 -17.58
N THR A 581 23.19 6.57 -18.23
CA THR A 581 23.18 6.38 -19.68
C THR A 581 22.23 5.26 -20.11
N PHE A 582 21.81 5.28 -21.36
CA PHE A 582 20.99 4.23 -21.96
C PHE A 582 21.68 2.85 -21.88
N ARG A 583 23.02 2.80 -22.00
CA ARG A 583 23.79 1.57 -21.78
C ARG A 583 23.67 1.04 -20.36
N ASN A 584 23.92 1.88 -19.36
CA ASN A 584 23.88 1.48 -17.95
C ASN A 584 22.51 0.88 -17.58
N MET A 585 21.43 1.54 -18.01
CA MET A 585 20.06 1.06 -17.75
C MET A 585 19.76 -0.28 -18.41
N ARG A 586 20.24 -0.52 -19.64
CA ARG A 586 20.06 -1.82 -20.31
C ARG A 586 20.80 -2.94 -19.59
N VAL A 587 22.02 -2.70 -19.12
CA VAL A 587 22.79 -3.69 -18.32
C VAL A 587 21.99 -4.10 -17.08
N TRP A 588 21.44 -3.12 -16.36
CA TRP A 588 20.64 -3.39 -15.16
C TRP A 588 19.32 -4.09 -15.44
N LEU A 589 18.60 -3.67 -16.49
CA LEU A 589 17.35 -4.31 -16.90
C LEU A 589 17.59 -5.71 -17.45
N TYR A 590 18.72 -5.95 -18.11
CA TYR A 590 19.09 -7.28 -18.59
C TYR A 590 19.18 -8.28 -17.43
N GLU A 591 19.85 -7.89 -16.35
CA GLU A 591 19.91 -8.67 -15.10
C GLU A 591 18.50 -8.90 -14.51
N ASP A 592 17.64 -7.88 -14.50
CA ASP A 592 16.25 -8.01 -14.03
C ASP A 592 15.44 -9.02 -14.87
N PHE A 593 15.55 -8.96 -16.20
CA PHE A 593 14.83 -9.88 -17.08
C PHE A 593 15.33 -11.31 -16.92
N LEU A 594 16.63 -11.53 -16.75
CA LEU A 594 17.18 -12.85 -16.45
C LEU A 594 16.64 -13.40 -15.12
N GLU A 595 16.64 -12.59 -14.07
CA GLU A 595 16.05 -12.96 -12.77
C GLU A 595 14.57 -13.34 -12.93
N PHE A 596 13.80 -12.54 -13.66
CA PHE A 596 12.39 -12.83 -13.94
C PHE A 596 12.19 -14.18 -14.62
N PHE A 597 12.92 -14.45 -15.70
CA PHE A 597 12.80 -15.73 -16.42
C PHE A 597 13.20 -16.91 -15.54
N MET A 598 14.26 -16.77 -14.74
CA MET A 598 14.65 -17.79 -13.76
C MET A 598 13.54 -18.05 -12.74
N LEU A 599 12.86 -17.00 -12.26
CA LEU A 599 11.78 -17.14 -11.29
C LEU A 599 10.52 -17.79 -11.89
N CYS A 600 10.23 -17.61 -13.18
CA CYS A 600 9.10 -18.26 -13.85
C CYS A 600 9.17 -19.79 -13.77
N ASP A 601 10.37 -20.34 -13.89
CA ASP A 601 10.63 -21.78 -13.86
C ASP A 601 10.80 -22.35 -12.44
N TYR A 602 11.13 -21.50 -11.46
CA TYR A 602 11.41 -21.95 -10.09
C TYR A 602 10.12 -22.21 -9.31
N PRO A 603 9.89 -23.38 -8.68
CA PRO A 603 8.76 -23.58 -7.78
C PRO A 603 9.02 -22.87 -6.43
N GLY A 604 8.04 -22.10 -5.93
CA GLY A 604 8.17 -21.29 -4.71
C GLY A 604 8.63 -19.85 -4.98
N ARG A 605 9.20 -19.19 -3.97
CA ARG A 605 9.52 -17.75 -3.91
C ARG A 605 8.30 -16.86 -4.12
N ILE A 606 7.14 -17.25 -3.61
CA ILE A 606 5.87 -16.56 -3.85
C ILE A 606 5.96 -15.08 -3.46
N ALA A 607 6.52 -14.77 -2.27
CA ALA A 607 6.66 -13.41 -1.78
C ALA A 607 7.51 -12.49 -2.68
N LEU A 608 8.57 -13.04 -3.30
CA LEU A 608 9.40 -12.33 -4.28
C LEU A 608 8.64 -12.17 -5.60
N LYS A 609 8.00 -13.24 -6.08
CA LYS A 609 7.25 -13.22 -7.34
C LYS A 609 6.10 -12.22 -7.32
N GLU A 610 5.40 -12.06 -6.21
CA GLU A 610 4.37 -11.02 -6.07
C GLU A 610 4.92 -9.61 -6.37
N ARG A 611 6.15 -9.31 -5.93
CA ARG A 611 6.81 -8.04 -6.22
C ARG A 611 7.26 -7.94 -7.68
N VAL A 612 7.79 -9.03 -8.23
CA VAL A 612 8.27 -9.09 -9.61
C VAL A 612 7.10 -8.96 -10.60
N VAL A 613 5.99 -9.67 -10.38
CA VAL A 613 4.78 -9.61 -11.23
C VAL A 613 4.28 -8.17 -11.40
N GLU A 614 4.18 -7.41 -10.30
CA GLU A 614 3.70 -6.03 -10.35
C GLU A 614 4.54 -5.12 -11.26
N ARG A 615 5.84 -5.39 -11.36
CA ARG A 615 6.75 -4.67 -12.26
C ARG A 615 6.67 -5.21 -13.69
N PHE A 616 6.77 -6.52 -13.84
CA PHE A 616 6.89 -7.19 -15.14
C PHE A 616 5.60 -7.17 -15.95
N LYS A 617 4.42 -7.14 -15.31
CA LYS A 617 3.16 -6.90 -16.02
C LYS A 617 3.21 -5.62 -16.83
N VAL A 618 3.89 -4.59 -16.30
CA VAL A 618 3.97 -3.31 -16.97
C VAL A 618 5.08 -3.26 -18.00
N PHE A 619 6.19 -3.96 -17.77
CA PHE A 619 7.22 -4.12 -18.80
C PHE A 619 6.65 -4.86 -20.01
N CYS A 620 5.96 -5.97 -19.79
CA CYS A 620 5.27 -6.70 -20.85
C CYS A 620 4.27 -5.81 -21.59
N LYS A 621 3.47 -5.01 -20.88
CA LYS A 621 2.55 -4.03 -21.49
C LYS A 621 3.29 -3.03 -22.39
N ASN A 622 4.39 -2.45 -21.91
CA ASN A 622 5.14 -1.45 -22.67
C ASN A 622 5.79 -2.04 -23.92
N ILE A 623 6.41 -3.22 -23.81
CA ILE A 623 6.97 -3.95 -24.96
C ILE A 623 5.86 -4.23 -25.97
N PHE A 624 4.74 -4.79 -25.50
CA PHE A 624 3.58 -5.11 -26.33
C PHE A 624 3.05 -3.86 -27.06
N VAL A 625 2.80 -2.76 -26.35
CA VAL A 625 2.26 -1.52 -26.92
C VAL A 625 3.25 -0.89 -27.91
N THR A 626 4.55 -0.88 -27.61
CA THR A 626 5.56 -0.34 -28.52
C THR A 626 5.66 -1.15 -29.81
N ILE A 627 5.65 -2.49 -29.73
CA ILE A 627 5.58 -3.34 -30.91
C ILE A 627 4.29 -3.05 -31.67
N PHE A 628 3.16 -3.14 -30.99
CA PHE A 628 1.84 -2.95 -31.58
C PHE A 628 1.74 -1.62 -32.33
N LEU A 629 1.99 -0.48 -31.69
CA LEU A 629 1.85 0.84 -32.32
C LEU A 629 2.74 1.02 -33.54
N ASN A 630 3.98 0.51 -33.52
CA ASN A 630 4.91 0.65 -34.65
C ASN A 630 4.55 -0.26 -35.84
N PHE A 631 3.96 -1.43 -35.60
CA PHE A 631 3.49 -2.32 -36.67
C PHE A 631 2.06 -2.00 -37.15
N VAL A 632 1.20 -1.44 -36.28
CA VAL A 632 -0.21 -1.11 -36.58
C VAL A 632 -0.35 0.21 -37.34
N SER A 633 0.33 1.27 -36.89
CA SER A 633 0.07 2.65 -37.34
C SER A 633 0.36 2.90 -38.83
N GLN A 634 0.86 1.90 -39.55
CA GLN A 634 1.49 2.10 -40.85
C GLN A 634 0.85 1.37 -42.03
N ASN A 635 -0.33 0.73 -41.88
CA ASN A 635 -0.93 -0.09 -42.98
C ASN A 635 0.15 -0.99 -43.63
N TYR A 636 0.93 -1.63 -42.77
CA TYR A 636 2.27 -2.08 -43.09
C TYR A 636 2.25 -3.15 -44.20
N LYS A 637 2.82 -2.80 -45.37
CA LYS A 637 3.04 -3.73 -46.50
C LYS A 637 4.46 -4.34 -46.50
N GLY A 638 5.30 -3.99 -45.53
CA GLY A 638 6.72 -4.37 -45.46
C GLY A 638 7.00 -5.68 -44.70
N ASN A 639 8.25 -6.17 -44.81
CA ASN A 639 8.80 -7.37 -44.13
C ASN A 639 9.60 -7.03 -42.86
N GLY A 640 9.18 -6.03 -42.08
CA GLY A 640 9.85 -5.67 -40.82
C GLY A 640 9.70 -6.76 -39.77
N LYS A 641 10.77 -7.00 -39.00
CA LYS A 641 10.80 -7.92 -37.86
C LYS A 641 10.98 -7.16 -36.55
N ILE A 642 10.77 -7.83 -35.43
CA ILE A 642 10.90 -7.21 -34.10
C ILE A 642 12.36 -6.82 -33.83
N GLU A 643 13.33 -7.56 -34.39
CA GLU A 643 14.75 -7.23 -34.33
C GLU A 643 15.07 -5.90 -35.03
N ASP A 644 14.36 -5.56 -36.11
CA ASP A 644 14.51 -4.25 -36.77
C ASP A 644 14.04 -3.12 -35.83
N LEU A 645 13.01 -3.38 -35.01
CA LEU A 645 12.52 -2.40 -34.03
C LEU A 645 13.52 -2.21 -32.88
N VAL A 646 14.19 -3.28 -32.45
CA VAL A 646 15.30 -3.19 -31.48
C VAL A 646 16.46 -2.39 -32.07
N GLY A 647 16.83 -2.67 -33.32
CA GLY A 647 17.88 -1.93 -34.04
C GLY A 647 17.55 -0.45 -34.23
N TRP A 648 16.28 -0.13 -34.51
CA TRP A 648 15.80 1.25 -34.56
C TRP A 648 15.90 1.94 -33.21
N LEU A 649 15.46 1.31 -32.11
CA LEU A 649 15.55 1.90 -30.79
C LEU A 649 17.01 2.19 -30.38
N LEU A 650 17.94 1.31 -30.74
CA LEU A 650 19.37 1.53 -30.49
C LEU A 650 19.99 2.62 -31.35
N PHE A 651 19.46 2.82 -32.56
CA PHE A 651 19.83 3.92 -33.42
C PHE A 651 19.33 5.26 -32.87
N VAL A 652 18.10 5.30 -32.34
CA VAL A 652 17.47 6.50 -31.76
C VAL A 652 18.08 6.85 -30.39
N TYR A 653 18.42 5.83 -29.59
CA TYR A 653 19.00 5.96 -28.26
C TYR A 653 20.40 5.31 -28.19
N PRO A 654 21.47 6.04 -28.57
CA PRO A 654 22.82 5.51 -28.51
C PRO A 654 23.30 5.27 -27.07
N ASN A 655 24.22 4.32 -26.91
CA ASN A 655 24.70 3.78 -25.62
C ASN A 655 25.11 4.85 -24.59
N ASP A 656 25.90 5.83 -25.01
CA ASP A 656 26.51 6.81 -24.11
C ASP A 656 25.58 7.98 -23.80
N ARG A 657 24.37 8.00 -24.39
CA ARG A 657 23.41 9.06 -24.15
C ARG A 657 22.80 8.93 -22.76
N PRO A 658 22.74 10.02 -21.96
CA PRO A 658 21.90 10.09 -20.78
C PRO A 658 20.43 9.76 -21.11
N ILE A 659 19.73 9.10 -20.20
CA ILE A 659 18.30 8.79 -20.39
C ILE A 659 17.45 10.07 -20.47
N ARG A 660 17.89 11.14 -19.81
CA ARG A 660 17.38 12.50 -19.98
C ARG A 660 18.55 13.47 -20.12
N GLU A 661 18.46 14.39 -21.06
CA GLU A 661 19.35 15.55 -21.11
C GLU A 661 18.95 16.48 -19.95
N GLY A 662 19.87 16.70 -19.01
CA GLY A 662 19.67 17.68 -17.94
C GLY A 662 19.73 19.09 -18.48
N GLU A 663 19.10 20.04 -17.78
CA GLU A 663 19.46 21.45 -17.91
C GLU A 663 20.95 21.56 -17.56
N GLN A 664 21.76 22.12 -18.47
CA GLN A 664 23.06 22.63 -18.07
C GLN A 664 22.78 23.79 -17.12
N ASP A 665 23.28 23.71 -15.89
CA ASP A 665 23.31 24.85 -14.98
C ASP A 665 23.88 26.07 -15.74
N GLN A 666 23.02 27.06 -16.01
CA GLN A 666 23.40 28.42 -16.39
C GLN A 666 22.86 29.42 -15.38
#